data_AF-M2RFY4-F1
#
_entry.id   AF-M2RFY4-F1
#
_cell.length_a   1.000
_cell.length_b   1.000
_cell.length_c   1.000
_cell.angle_alpha   90.00
_cell.angle_beta   90.00
_cell.angle_gamma   90.00
#
_symmetry.space_group_name_H-M   'P 1'
#
loop_
_entity.id
_entity.type
_entity.pdbx_description
1 polymer ?
#
loop_
_entity_poly.entity_id
_entity_poly.type
_entity_poly.pdbx_seq_one_letter_code
_entity_poly.pdbx_strand_id
1 'polypeptide(L)'
;MVILLTLHLLLIFALPCLVRSQNNAAEQTFWPSAIPLAVRSPYLSGWMMSTANLQLLEQWSRFWNYASPSRNNAFLTLQGLVTIDGTLYQWLGDWNFSGAFAAANLTKFSVTPTRTIFEMQAGPMSINITFLSPIEPSDWASQSVPYSYVYMDTVSTDGQYHDVKVYADVSAEWVTGNRDDTIIWNTTVTSSAIYHAAVAANPTILGETADQANDGTLYLAMTSTPSVTYQTGFSTTCRDQFFVHGALANSQDTDFRSVYTNQPSFALSADLGSIMSTSAPVVWVLAYVRDPTIGYVTPDGDSQQRHPYFVTKYTSSIDAVLDALVNFNETVQRAQSLDNKIIQDALKISPQYADLVSLAARQVFGATEITVSNGSDRQWNISDTLMFMKDIGNTRRVNPVEVLYQAFPMFLYLNSSFGKLLLAPLLEYQSSPKFPLPYAAADLGNAYPQALGNNSGHSQGLEQTGNMLIMTYAHARMSGDGSLISKYYDMLRGWAEYLSNNTLHPTASQQSADQQSISNSSNLSVKGIIAIQAMAEMSQAIGKDDDAVLFGQRATQLMSEWDMLAYSSDQSHVLMDYGDESSWALMYNLYPDRLLGTNLINSTIYQKQTSFYGSLASGNFGLGINSAQNTTGNSAWMLFYGAAATESDGLQSLISMAWNHASSNQSRGVFPTMYNLSGIGNLTGGSASPAQGAMFAPLALSVANKTIVVPSTSSSSPSISFPSDNSANNESKSVNVGAIVGGVVGGLGVIGCLIGAFVLRSRSKTRRQGGIHDMAARPVPFLYDMTVPPEFYVSKGAQPFNIAPNNPSSREGLRVIPPSKRRDVALDHGIVSRPTPGALVGPEVTAPPLSSIDPPAHPTASNVNMTSLRTEVRTQLERLRRALDEIQADRMEPPPGYTG
;
A
#
# COMPACT_ATOMS: atom_id res chain seq x y z
N MET A 1 -5.84 -36.81 -53.77
CA MET A 1 -6.53 -35.91 -52.82
C MET A 1 -6.37 -36.31 -51.36
N VAL A 2 -6.32 -37.61 -51.02
CA VAL A 2 -6.12 -38.07 -49.62
C VAL A 2 -4.67 -37.91 -49.12
N ILE A 3 -3.67 -37.97 -50.01
CA ILE A 3 -2.24 -37.81 -49.66
C ILE A 3 -1.83 -36.34 -49.42
N LEU A 4 -2.54 -35.37 -49.99
CA LEU A 4 -2.30 -33.94 -49.73
C LEU A 4 -2.94 -33.46 -48.41
N LEU A 5 -4.01 -34.10 -47.96
CA LEU A 5 -4.66 -33.79 -46.68
C LEU A 5 -3.86 -34.32 -45.48
N THR A 6 -3.17 -35.46 -45.62
CA THR A 6 -2.34 -36.01 -44.55
C THR A 6 -1.03 -35.25 -44.36
N LEU A 7 -0.44 -34.66 -45.41
CA LEU A 7 0.72 -33.78 -45.27
C LEU A 7 0.40 -32.40 -44.66
N HIS A 8 -0.82 -31.90 -44.82
CA HIS A 8 -1.24 -30.62 -44.19
C HIS A 8 -1.63 -30.79 -42.72
N LEU A 9 -2.14 -31.96 -42.30
CA LEU A 9 -2.39 -32.23 -40.88
C LEU A 9 -1.11 -32.51 -40.07
N LEU A 10 -0.07 -33.08 -40.69
CA LEU A 10 1.23 -33.32 -40.03
C LEU A 10 2.10 -32.06 -39.90
N LEU A 11 1.86 -31.02 -40.71
CA LEU A 11 2.55 -29.73 -40.60
C LEU A 11 1.90 -28.75 -39.62
N ILE A 12 0.64 -28.98 -39.22
CA ILE A 12 -0.08 -28.13 -38.25
C ILE A 12 0.10 -28.62 -36.79
N PHE A 13 0.56 -29.86 -36.59
CA PHE A 13 0.87 -30.41 -35.25
C PHE A 13 2.38 -30.46 -34.91
N ALA A 14 3.27 -29.98 -35.80
CA ALA A 14 4.73 -30.03 -35.60
C ALA A 14 5.40 -28.65 -35.39
N LEU A 15 4.64 -27.57 -35.17
CA LEU A 15 5.15 -26.21 -34.97
C LEU A 15 4.54 -25.51 -33.73
N PRO A 16 4.71 -26.09 -32.53
CA PRO A 16 5.11 -25.28 -31.37
C PRO A 16 6.43 -25.73 -30.71
N CYS A 17 7.12 -26.74 -31.24
CA CYS A 17 8.44 -27.11 -30.75
C CYS A 17 9.53 -26.47 -31.62
N LEU A 18 10.47 -25.76 -30.98
CA LEU A 18 11.62 -25.03 -31.56
C LEU A 18 11.38 -23.54 -31.86
N VAL A 19 10.88 -22.79 -30.88
CA VAL A 19 11.66 -21.61 -30.47
C VAL A 19 12.58 -22.11 -29.36
N ARG A 20 13.74 -22.65 -29.76
CA ARG A 20 14.85 -22.86 -28.84
C ARG A 20 15.33 -21.44 -28.51
N SER A 21 14.75 -20.88 -27.45
CA SER A 21 15.32 -19.72 -26.76
C SER A 21 16.78 -20.06 -26.53
N GLN A 22 17.68 -19.35 -27.22
CA GLN A 22 19.03 -19.25 -26.72
C GLN A 22 18.88 -18.61 -25.33
N ASN A 23 19.11 -19.40 -24.29
CA ASN A 23 19.26 -18.94 -22.91
C ASN A 23 20.50 -18.03 -22.84
N ASN A 24 20.41 -16.85 -23.45
CA ASN A 24 20.93 -15.68 -22.79
C ASN A 24 19.88 -15.39 -21.72
N ALA A 25 20.02 -16.02 -20.56
CA ALA A 25 19.30 -15.53 -19.39
C ALA A 25 19.69 -14.06 -19.29
N ALA A 26 18.74 -13.15 -19.59
CA ALA A 26 18.97 -11.75 -19.35
C ALA A 26 19.34 -11.64 -17.88
N GLU A 27 20.53 -11.12 -17.60
CA GLU A 27 21.07 -11.00 -16.26
C GLU A 27 20.02 -10.31 -15.36
N GLN A 28 19.75 -10.84 -14.17
CA GLN A 28 18.83 -10.22 -13.23
C GLN A 28 19.41 -8.87 -12.80
N THR A 29 18.90 -7.78 -13.35
CA THR A 29 19.41 -6.42 -13.09
C THR A 29 18.68 -5.70 -11.96
N PHE A 30 17.46 -6.13 -11.63
CA PHE A 30 16.64 -5.50 -10.60
C PHE A 30 16.65 -6.33 -9.31
N TRP A 31 17.23 -5.78 -8.23
CA TRP A 31 17.36 -6.44 -6.92
C TRP A 31 16.88 -5.53 -5.78
N PRO A 32 15.57 -5.43 -5.54
CA PRO A 32 15.09 -4.71 -4.38
C PRO A 32 15.57 -5.36 -3.08
N SER A 33 15.61 -4.59 -1.99
CA SER A 33 15.97 -5.09 -0.65
C SER A 33 14.87 -5.98 -0.02
N ALA A 34 13.63 -5.82 -0.47
CA ALA A 34 12.49 -6.65 -0.11
C ALA A 34 11.57 -6.85 -1.32
N ILE A 35 11.07 -8.07 -1.51
CA ILE A 35 10.16 -8.43 -2.59
C ILE A 35 8.76 -8.64 -2.01
N PRO A 36 7.70 -7.99 -2.56
CA PRO A 36 6.34 -8.18 -2.08
C PRO A 36 5.85 -9.61 -2.36
N LEU A 37 5.24 -10.25 -1.35
CA LEU A 37 4.58 -11.54 -1.50
C LEU A 37 3.06 -11.38 -1.40
N ALA A 38 2.54 -11.08 -0.21
CA ALA A 38 1.11 -10.89 0.05
C ALA A 38 0.87 -9.50 0.64
N VAL A 39 0.62 -8.50 -0.21
CA VAL A 39 0.52 -7.08 0.17
C VAL A 39 -0.79 -6.49 -0.35
N ARG A 40 -1.79 -6.34 0.52
CA ARG A 40 -3.16 -5.98 0.14
C ARG A 40 -3.85 -5.00 1.09
N SER A 41 -3.46 -4.97 2.35
CA SER A 41 -3.98 -4.07 3.37
C SER A 41 -2.89 -3.79 4.41
N PRO A 42 -3.09 -2.82 5.33
CA PRO A 42 -2.09 -2.51 6.36
C PRO A 42 -1.67 -3.70 7.23
N TYR A 43 -2.49 -4.76 7.26
CA TYR A 43 -2.30 -5.95 8.08
C TYR A 43 -2.07 -7.25 7.27
N LEU A 44 -2.52 -7.33 6.01
CA LEU A 44 -2.05 -8.35 5.07
C LEU A 44 -0.86 -7.79 4.26
N SER A 45 0.33 -7.91 4.84
CA SER A 45 1.56 -7.30 4.31
C SER A 45 2.80 -8.17 4.57
N GLY A 46 2.92 -9.27 3.82
CA GLY A 46 4.07 -10.19 3.82
C GLY A 46 5.09 -9.90 2.71
N TRP A 47 6.37 -9.87 3.08
CA TRP A 47 7.51 -9.53 2.24
C TRP A 47 8.61 -10.59 2.35
N MET A 48 9.30 -10.85 1.24
CA MET A 48 10.52 -11.65 1.21
C MET A 48 11.73 -10.73 1.31
N MET A 49 12.70 -11.07 2.16
CA MET A 49 13.95 -10.32 2.23
C MET A 49 14.91 -10.78 1.14
N SER A 50 15.44 -9.82 0.38
CA SER A 50 16.38 -10.07 -0.72
C SER A 50 17.70 -9.31 -0.54
N THR A 51 17.96 -8.81 0.68
CA THR A 51 19.23 -8.17 1.06
C THR A 51 20.41 -9.07 0.70
N ALA A 52 21.50 -8.46 0.22
CA ALA A 52 22.68 -9.16 -0.25
C ALA A 52 23.22 -10.18 0.76
N ASN A 53 23.71 -11.31 0.24
CA ASN A 53 24.21 -12.48 0.99
C ASN A 53 23.14 -13.34 1.69
N LEU A 54 21.84 -13.06 1.51
CA LEU A 54 20.77 -13.98 1.90
C LEU A 54 20.48 -14.99 0.78
N GLN A 55 20.21 -16.25 1.15
CA GLN A 55 19.67 -17.24 0.23
C GLN A 55 18.15 -17.06 0.14
N LEU A 56 17.67 -16.41 -0.91
CA LEU A 56 16.29 -15.91 -1.02
C LEU A 56 15.21 -16.94 -0.66
N LEU A 57 15.35 -18.18 -1.15
CA LEU A 57 14.36 -19.25 -0.93
C LEU A 57 14.52 -19.98 0.41
N GLU A 58 15.57 -19.64 1.16
CA GLU A 58 15.90 -20.19 2.48
C GLU A 58 15.67 -19.12 3.57
N GLN A 59 14.62 -18.31 3.44
CA GLN A 59 14.26 -17.27 4.39
C GLN A 59 12.77 -17.32 4.73
N TRP A 60 12.44 -17.02 5.99
CA TRP A 60 11.06 -16.72 6.37
C TRP A 60 10.63 -15.36 5.82
N SER A 61 9.40 -15.30 5.29
CA SER A 61 8.75 -14.03 5.01
C SER A 61 8.52 -13.22 6.29
N ARG A 62 8.39 -11.90 6.11
CA ARG A 62 8.30 -10.93 7.20
C ARG A 62 7.22 -9.91 6.98
N PHE A 63 6.70 -9.38 8.07
CA PHE A 63 5.85 -8.20 8.05
C PHE A 63 6.67 -6.95 7.71
N TRP A 64 6.02 -5.91 7.19
CA TRP A 64 6.70 -4.71 6.65
C TRP A 64 7.61 -4.01 7.67
N ASN A 65 7.31 -4.10 8.96
CA ASN A 65 8.03 -3.39 10.01
C ASN A 65 9.37 -4.03 10.40
N TYR A 66 9.80 -5.12 9.74
CA TYR A 66 11.05 -5.83 10.03
C TYR A 66 12.32 -4.97 9.90
N ALA A 67 12.23 -3.86 9.16
CA ALA A 67 13.30 -2.89 8.99
C ALA A 67 13.63 -2.15 10.30
N SER A 68 12.67 -2.06 11.22
CA SER A 68 12.90 -1.47 12.54
C SER A 68 13.82 -2.37 13.37
N PRO A 69 14.92 -1.85 13.95
CA PRO A 69 15.81 -2.65 14.80
C PRO A 69 15.09 -3.34 15.97
N SER A 70 14.03 -2.70 16.50
CA SER A 70 13.19 -3.25 17.57
C SER A 70 12.23 -4.36 17.11
N ARG A 71 12.11 -4.59 15.80
CA ARG A 71 11.18 -5.52 15.15
C ARG A 71 11.89 -6.54 14.25
N ASN A 72 13.17 -6.82 14.53
CA ASN A 72 13.96 -7.80 13.77
C ASN A 72 13.36 -9.23 13.73
N ASN A 73 12.35 -9.55 14.55
CA ASN A 73 11.64 -10.83 14.56
C ASN A 73 10.19 -10.73 14.04
N ALA A 74 9.91 -9.77 13.15
CA ALA A 74 8.61 -9.60 12.51
C ALA A 74 8.32 -10.71 11.47
N PHE A 75 8.53 -11.97 11.84
CA PHE A 75 8.27 -13.12 11.01
C PHE A 75 6.77 -13.27 10.70
N LEU A 76 6.52 -13.75 9.49
CA LEU A 76 5.24 -14.19 8.99
C LEU A 76 5.51 -15.50 8.26
N THR A 77 5.71 -16.59 8.99
CA THR A 77 6.14 -17.87 8.41
C THR A 77 5.19 -18.27 7.27
N LEU A 78 5.79 -18.49 6.09
CA LEU A 78 5.18 -19.10 4.92
C LEU A 78 6.18 -20.16 4.44
N GLN A 79 5.78 -21.42 4.52
CA GLN A 79 6.59 -22.55 4.06
C GLN A 79 6.04 -23.05 2.73
N GLY A 80 6.95 -23.38 1.82
CA GLY A 80 6.63 -23.98 0.54
C GLY A 80 7.50 -25.19 0.24
N LEU A 81 6.87 -26.34 0.01
CA LEU A 81 7.53 -27.60 -0.33
C LEU A 81 6.92 -28.26 -1.59
N VAL A 82 7.72 -29.06 -2.28
CA VAL A 82 7.31 -29.88 -3.42
C VAL A 82 8.11 -31.17 -3.45
N THR A 83 7.48 -32.31 -3.71
CA THR A 83 8.17 -33.58 -3.97
C THR A 83 8.10 -33.92 -5.45
N ILE A 84 9.25 -34.20 -6.07
CA ILE A 84 9.38 -34.67 -7.45
C ILE A 84 10.02 -36.06 -7.43
N ASP A 85 9.31 -37.08 -7.90
CA ASP A 85 9.76 -38.48 -7.90
C ASP A 85 10.29 -38.95 -6.52
N GLY A 86 9.59 -38.54 -5.46
CA GLY A 86 9.94 -38.82 -4.06
C GLY A 86 11.07 -37.97 -3.48
N THR A 87 11.69 -37.08 -4.25
CA THR A 87 12.70 -36.13 -3.75
C THR A 87 12.04 -34.82 -3.32
N LEU A 88 12.25 -34.41 -2.07
CA LEU A 88 11.71 -33.16 -1.53
C LEU A 88 12.58 -31.95 -1.93
N TYR A 89 11.91 -30.87 -2.32
CA TYR A 89 12.51 -29.56 -2.58
C TYR A 89 11.74 -28.47 -1.82
N GLN A 90 12.47 -27.47 -1.33
CA GLN A 90 11.88 -26.26 -0.76
C GLN A 90 11.81 -25.14 -1.79
N TRP A 91 10.62 -24.58 -2.01
CA TRP A 91 10.43 -23.41 -2.87
C TRP A 91 10.25 -22.10 -2.09
N LEU A 92 10.07 -22.15 -0.77
CA LEU A 92 10.13 -21.01 0.15
C LEU A 92 10.23 -21.45 1.61
N GLY A 93 10.84 -20.66 2.47
CA GLY A 93 10.87 -20.86 3.93
C GLY A 93 12.26 -21.12 4.46
N ASP A 94 12.41 -21.43 5.74
CA ASP A 94 13.69 -21.77 6.37
C ASP A 94 13.51 -22.99 7.28
N TRP A 95 12.82 -24.01 6.77
CA TRP A 95 12.67 -25.26 7.48
C TRP A 95 13.94 -26.11 7.31
N ASN A 96 15.00 -25.85 8.07
CA ASN A 96 16.21 -26.67 7.95
C ASN A 96 16.11 -27.98 8.77
N PHE A 97 15.51 -29.01 8.18
CA PHE A 97 15.54 -30.37 8.74
C PHE A 97 16.86 -31.07 8.37
N SER A 98 17.91 -30.84 9.15
CA SER A 98 19.17 -31.60 9.13
C SER A 98 19.80 -31.84 7.74
N GLY A 99 19.58 -30.95 6.76
CA GLY A 99 20.07 -31.11 5.39
C GLY A 99 19.43 -32.24 4.57
N ALA A 100 18.25 -32.74 4.96
CA ALA A 100 17.58 -33.87 4.32
C ALA A 100 16.98 -33.56 2.93
N PHE A 101 16.90 -32.29 2.55
CA PHE A 101 16.36 -31.84 1.26
C PHE A 101 17.08 -30.57 0.79
N ALA A 102 16.95 -30.28 -0.51
CA ALA A 102 17.57 -29.11 -1.14
C ALA A 102 16.54 -28.00 -1.38
N ALA A 103 16.97 -26.74 -1.33
CA ALA A 103 16.19 -25.66 -1.92
C ALA A 103 16.09 -25.86 -3.44
N ALA A 104 14.94 -25.53 -4.01
CA ALA A 104 14.80 -25.39 -5.46
C ALA A 104 15.79 -24.33 -5.95
N ASN A 105 16.33 -24.52 -7.14
CA ASN A 105 17.29 -23.58 -7.70
C ASN A 105 16.55 -22.41 -8.37
N LEU A 106 16.49 -21.26 -7.71
CA LEU A 106 15.93 -20.03 -8.28
C LEU A 106 16.75 -19.59 -9.50
N THR A 107 16.14 -19.59 -10.67
CA THR A 107 16.80 -19.16 -11.91
C THR A 107 16.54 -17.69 -12.21
N LYS A 108 15.36 -17.18 -11.85
CA LYS A 108 14.94 -15.80 -12.10
C LYS A 108 13.77 -15.40 -11.21
N PHE A 109 13.61 -14.10 -10.96
CA PHE A 109 12.34 -13.56 -10.49
C PHE A 109 11.91 -12.32 -11.27
N SER A 110 10.62 -12.04 -11.25
CA SER A 110 10.06 -10.78 -11.78
C SER A 110 9.07 -10.16 -10.81
N VAL A 111 9.08 -8.83 -10.75
CA VAL A 111 8.13 -8.03 -9.98
C VAL A 111 7.35 -7.17 -10.95
N THR A 112 6.04 -7.38 -10.99
CA THR A 112 5.07 -6.54 -11.71
C THR A 112 4.23 -5.77 -10.69
N PRO A 113 3.39 -4.79 -11.14
CA PRO A 113 2.54 -4.03 -10.23
C PRO A 113 1.68 -4.90 -9.30
N THR A 114 1.16 -6.04 -9.80
CA THR A 114 0.29 -6.93 -9.02
C THR A 114 0.91 -8.28 -8.65
N ARG A 115 2.02 -8.68 -9.28
CA ARG A 115 2.57 -10.04 -9.15
C ARG A 115 4.06 -10.08 -8.84
N THR A 116 4.46 -11.10 -8.10
CA THR A 116 5.85 -11.55 -7.99
C THR A 116 5.92 -12.97 -8.50
N ILE A 117 6.82 -13.25 -9.44
CA ILE A 117 6.94 -14.57 -10.07
C ILE A 117 8.36 -15.08 -9.82
N PHE A 118 8.49 -16.23 -9.17
CA PHE A 118 9.73 -16.96 -8.99
C PHE A 118 9.78 -18.12 -9.98
N GLU A 119 10.77 -18.12 -10.85
CA GLU A 119 11.08 -19.21 -11.78
C GLU A 119 12.21 -20.03 -11.16
N MET A 120 12.01 -21.33 -10.95
CA MET A 120 12.95 -22.19 -10.25
C MET A 120 13.00 -23.60 -10.84
N GLN A 121 14.11 -24.30 -10.66
CA GLN A 121 14.30 -25.69 -11.04
C GLN A 121 14.27 -26.60 -9.81
N ALA A 122 13.44 -27.64 -9.83
CA ALA A 122 13.36 -28.69 -8.82
C ALA A 122 13.50 -30.06 -9.50
N GLY A 123 14.70 -30.62 -9.47
CA GLY A 123 15.00 -31.89 -10.15
C GLY A 123 14.71 -31.80 -11.66
N PRO A 124 13.92 -32.73 -12.25
CA PRO A 124 13.54 -32.69 -13.67
C PRO A 124 12.38 -31.73 -13.99
N MET A 125 11.84 -30.99 -13.00
CA MET A 125 10.71 -30.08 -13.18
C MET A 125 11.12 -28.61 -13.05
N SER A 126 10.67 -27.78 -13.98
CA SER A 126 10.67 -26.32 -13.84
C SER A 126 9.38 -25.90 -13.13
N ILE A 127 9.49 -25.03 -12.13
CA ILE A 127 8.40 -24.58 -11.27
C ILE A 127 8.32 -23.06 -11.31
N ASN A 128 7.12 -22.54 -11.52
CA ASN A 128 6.81 -21.13 -11.39
C ASN A 128 5.90 -20.92 -10.17
N ILE A 129 6.37 -20.18 -9.18
CA ILE A 129 5.55 -19.73 -8.04
C ILE A 129 5.17 -18.28 -8.27
N THR A 130 3.88 -17.99 -8.36
CA THR A 130 3.39 -16.63 -8.49
C THR A 130 2.63 -16.20 -7.23
N PHE A 131 3.08 -15.10 -6.66
CA PHE A 131 2.37 -14.35 -5.65
C PHE A 131 1.58 -13.23 -6.32
N LEU A 132 0.25 -13.31 -6.28
CA LEU A 132 -0.64 -12.30 -6.86
C LEU A 132 -1.39 -11.60 -5.73
N SER A 133 -1.15 -10.30 -5.58
CA SER A 133 -1.97 -9.43 -4.74
C SER A 133 -2.78 -8.51 -5.67
N PRO A 134 -4.05 -8.83 -5.96
CA PRO A 134 -4.82 -8.09 -6.94
C PRO A 134 -4.95 -6.60 -6.60
N ILE A 135 -4.87 -5.77 -7.63
CA ILE A 135 -5.29 -4.36 -7.60
C ILE A 135 -6.46 -4.24 -8.55
N GLU A 136 -7.61 -3.79 -8.03
CA GLU A 136 -8.91 -3.74 -8.72
C GLU A 136 -9.44 -2.29 -8.74
N PRO A 137 -8.90 -1.40 -9.60
CA PRO A 137 -9.21 0.04 -9.54
C PRO A 137 -10.69 0.38 -9.79
N SER A 138 -11.43 -0.51 -10.45
CA SER A 138 -12.81 -0.28 -10.91
C SER A 138 -13.85 -1.12 -10.18
N ASP A 139 -13.44 -2.08 -9.33
CA ASP A 139 -14.34 -2.90 -8.52
C ASP A 139 -13.93 -2.76 -7.05
N TRP A 140 -14.59 -1.84 -6.34
CA TRP A 140 -14.26 -1.53 -4.96
C TRP A 140 -14.59 -2.66 -3.99
N ALA A 141 -15.57 -3.52 -4.31
CA ALA A 141 -15.85 -4.70 -3.50
C ALA A 141 -14.64 -5.63 -3.55
N SER A 142 -14.18 -6.00 -4.74
CA SER A 142 -13.00 -6.84 -4.92
C SER A 142 -11.72 -6.19 -4.38
N GLN A 143 -11.53 -4.87 -4.60
CA GLN A 143 -10.39 -4.14 -4.05
C GLN A 143 -10.33 -4.17 -2.52
N SER A 144 -11.49 -4.16 -1.85
CA SER A 144 -11.58 -4.11 -0.40
C SER A 144 -11.43 -5.46 0.31
N VAL A 145 -11.42 -6.58 -0.41
CA VAL A 145 -11.17 -7.90 0.22
C VAL A 145 -9.66 -8.10 0.42
N PRO A 146 -9.17 -8.28 1.66
CA PRO A 146 -7.74 -8.42 1.94
C PRO A 146 -7.27 -9.88 1.74
N TYR A 147 -7.19 -10.32 0.48
CA TYR A 147 -6.64 -11.63 0.09
C TYR A 147 -5.56 -11.52 -0.98
N SER A 148 -4.63 -12.49 -0.98
CA SER A 148 -3.59 -12.69 -1.97
C SER A 148 -3.60 -14.17 -2.41
N TYR A 149 -3.23 -14.43 -3.66
CA TYR A 149 -2.99 -15.78 -4.14
C TYR A 149 -1.51 -16.13 -4.02
N VAL A 150 -1.25 -17.41 -3.75
CA VAL A 150 -0.01 -18.10 -4.10
C VAL A 150 -0.41 -19.21 -5.04
N TYR A 151 0.17 -19.27 -6.25
CA TYR A 151 -0.13 -20.35 -7.16
C TYR A 151 1.10 -20.90 -7.86
N MET A 152 1.05 -22.18 -8.20
CA MET A 152 2.14 -22.93 -8.80
C MET A 152 1.75 -23.49 -10.17
N ASP A 153 2.64 -23.28 -11.13
CA ASP A 153 2.65 -23.97 -12.42
C ASP A 153 3.95 -24.77 -12.57
N THR A 154 3.90 -25.94 -13.19
CA THR A 154 5.12 -26.73 -13.41
C THR A 154 5.13 -27.45 -14.75
N VAL A 155 6.32 -27.65 -15.31
CA VAL A 155 6.56 -28.34 -16.58
C VAL A 155 7.85 -29.16 -16.52
N SER A 156 7.82 -30.35 -17.11
CA SER A 156 8.98 -31.23 -17.25
C SER A 156 10.02 -30.59 -18.17
N THR A 157 11.28 -30.72 -17.76
CA THR A 157 12.44 -30.20 -18.51
C THR A 157 13.16 -31.27 -19.32
N ASP A 158 12.84 -32.56 -19.11
CA ASP A 158 13.38 -33.71 -19.84
C ASP A 158 12.36 -34.38 -20.78
N GLY A 159 11.10 -33.91 -20.76
CA GLY A 159 10.01 -34.43 -21.57
C GLY A 159 9.40 -35.73 -21.07
N GLN A 160 9.67 -36.13 -19.82
CA GLN A 160 9.09 -37.30 -19.16
C GLN A 160 7.96 -36.92 -18.19
N TYR A 161 7.19 -37.92 -17.78
CA TYR A 161 6.21 -37.79 -16.72
C TYR A 161 6.89 -37.96 -15.36
N HIS A 162 6.56 -37.10 -14.39
CA HIS A 162 7.10 -37.14 -13.03
C HIS A 162 5.98 -37.11 -12.00
N ASP A 163 6.17 -37.82 -10.89
CA ASP A 163 5.26 -37.77 -9.74
C ASP A 163 5.46 -36.46 -8.98
N VAL A 164 4.43 -35.62 -8.90
CA VAL A 164 4.51 -34.27 -8.30
C VAL A 164 3.49 -34.10 -7.19
N LYS A 165 3.96 -33.74 -5.99
CA LYS A 165 3.10 -33.36 -4.85
C LYS A 165 3.56 -32.05 -4.25
N VAL A 166 2.63 -31.20 -3.83
CA VAL A 166 2.92 -29.81 -3.43
C VAL A 166 2.32 -29.49 -2.07
N TYR A 167 2.98 -28.61 -1.32
CA TYR A 167 2.60 -28.25 0.05
C TYR A 167 2.87 -26.77 0.31
N ALA A 168 1.96 -26.12 1.03
CA ALA A 168 2.21 -24.83 1.66
C ALA A 168 1.60 -24.77 3.07
N ASP A 169 2.28 -24.07 3.98
CA ASP A 169 1.73 -23.70 5.28
C ASP A 169 1.99 -22.25 5.66
N VAL A 170 1.14 -21.72 6.54
CA VAL A 170 1.36 -20.47 7.26
C VAL A 170 1.25 -20.70 8.76
N SER A 171 1.98 -19.92 9.56
CA SER A 171 1.94 -20.02 11.02
C SER A 171 0.90 -19.08 11.66
N ALA A 172 0.70 -19.26 12.96
CA ALA A 172 -0.03 -18.32 13.83
C ALA A 172 0.56 -16.88 13.88
N GLU A 173 1.76 -16.63 13.36
CA GLU A 173 2.38 -15.29 13.39
C GLU A 173 1.63 -14.26 12.53
N TRP A 174 0.80 -14.73 11.59
CA TRP A 174 -0.08 -13.88 10.79
C TRP A 174 -1.31 -13.37 11.55
N VAL A 175 -1.62 -13.91 12.73
CA VAL A 175 -2.86 -13.59 13.45
C VAL A 175 -2.73 -12.33 14.31
N THR A 176 -1.59 -12.17 15.00
CA THR A 176 -1.40 -11.14 16.04
C THR A 176 0.06 -10.83 16.26
N GLY A 177 0.40 -9.54 16.43
CA GLY A 177 1.75 -9.10 16.78
C GLY A 177 2.18 -9.42 18.22
N ASN A 178 1.25 -9.82 19.10
CA ASN A 178 1.60 -10.32 20.44
C ASN A 178 1.80 -11.84 20.37
N ARG A 179 3.05 -12.29 20.53
CA ARG A 179 3.41 -13.69 20.32
C ARG A 179 3.01 -14.61 21.50
N ASP A 180 2.59 -14.02 22.61
CA ASP A 180 2.08 -14.74 23.78
C ASP A 180 0.56 -15.01 23.70
N ASP A 181 -0.15 -14.37 22.76
CA ASP A 181 -1.59 -14.58 22.60
C ASP A 181 -1.89 -16.04 22.24
N THR A 182 -2.88 -16.60 22.92
CA THR A 182 -3.44 -17.90 22.54
C THR A 182 -4.24 -17.76 21.25
N ILE A 183 -3.96 -18.63 20.28
CA ILE A 183 -4.64 -18.66 18.98
C ILE A 183 -5.62 -19.83 18.97
N ILE A 184 -6.84 -19.55 18.52
CA ILE A 184 -7.89 -20.53 18.30
C ILE A 184 -8.07 -20.68 16.79
N TRP A 185 -8.26 -21.91 16.33
CA TRP A 185 -8.43 -22.20 14.92
C TRP A 185 -9.47 -23.27 14.65
N ASN A 186 -9.93 -23.32 13.40
CA ASN A 186 -10.80 -24.36 12.91
C ASN A 186 -10.45 -24.71 11.45
N THR A 187 -10.66 -25.97 11.08
CA THR A 187 -10.60 -26.40 9.68
C THR A 187 -12.01 -26.71 9.20
N THR A 188 -12.36 -26.21 8.03
CA THR A 188 -13.64 -26.52 7.39
C THR A 188 -13.40 -27.19 6.05
N VAL A 189 -14.05 -28.34 5.86
CA VAL A 189 -14.02 -29.12 4.62
C VAL A 189 -15.42 -29.09 4.04
N THR A 190 -15.54 -28.59 2.81
CA THR A 190 -16.78 -28.58 2.05
C THR A 190 -16.58 -29.35 0.74
N SER A 191 -17.65 -29.50 -0.05
CA SER A 191 -17.56 -30.10 -1.38
C SER A 191 -16.76 -29.27 -2.39
N SER A 192 -16.57 -27.96 -2.14
CA SER A 192 -15.90 -27.03 -3.06
C SER A 192 -14.58 -26.48 -2.55
N ALA A 193 -14.38 -26.37 -1.24
CA ALA A 193 -13.17 -25.80 -0.65
C ALA A 193 -12.79 -26.46 0.69
N ILE A 194 -11.49 -26.45 0.98
CA ILE A 194 -10.91 -26.70 2.29
C ILE A 194 -10.25 -25.41 2.75
N TYR A 195 -10.55 -24.97 3.97
CA TYR A 195 -9.91 -23.80 4.53
C TYR A 195 -9.64 -23.91 6.03
N HIS A 196 -8.56 -23.27 6.45
CA HIS A 196 -8.26 -23.00 7.85
C HIS A 196 -8.67 -21.57 8.18
N ALA A 197 -9.22 -21.38 9.38
CA ALA A 197 -9.51 -20.07 9.95
C ALA A 197 -8.85 -19.97 11.34
N ALA A 198 -8.10 -18.90 11.62
CA ALA A 198 -7.44 -18.70 12.91
C ALA A 198 -7.61 -17.27 13.42
N VAL A 199 -7.85 -17.14 14.73
CA VAL A 199 -8.11 -15.88 15.44
C VAL A 199 -7.39 -15.85 16.78
N ALA A 200 -7.12 -14.64 17.30
CA ALA A 200 -6.72 -14.50 18.70
C ALA A 200 -7.89 -14.88 19.62
N ALA A 201 -7.61 -15.59 20.72
CA ALA A 201 -8.65 -16.01 21.68
C ALA A 201 -9.33 -14.82 22.38
N ASN A 202 -8.56 -13.74 22.60
CA ASN A 202 -9.01 -12.52 23.28
C ASN A 202 -8.64 -11.30 22.42
N PRO A 203 -9.32 -11.06 21.30
CA PRO A 203 -8.97 -10.00 20.38
C PRO A 203 -9.28 -8.61 20.96
N THR A 204 -8.38 -7.66 20.76
CA THR A 204 -8.64 -6.24 20.99
C THR A 204 -9.13 -5.60 19.69
N ILE A 205 -10.44 -5.36 19.59
CA ILE A 205 -11.06 -4.71 18.43
C ILE A 205 -10.40 -3.36 18.16
N LEU A 206 -9.99 -3.15 16.91
CA LEU A 206 -9.25 -1.98 16.43
C LEU A 206 -7.96 -1.69 17.23
N GLY A 207 -7.33 -2.73 17.79
CA GLY A 207 -6.07 -2.65 18.51
C GLY A 207 -4.88 -3.15 17.67
N GLU A 208 -3.70 -2.57 17.93
CA GLU A 208 -2.45 -3.01 17.34
C GLU A 208 -1.44 -3.45 18.40
N THR A 209 -0.73 -4.54 18.12
CA THR A 209 0.54 -4.85 18.79
C THR A 209 1.62 -5.01 17.73
N ALA A 210 2.76 -4.34 17.91
CA ALA A 210 3.84 -4.40 16.93
C ALA A 210 3.41 -4.09 15.49
N ASP A 211 2.52 -3.10 15.34
CA ASP A 211 1.95 -2.64 14.08
C ASP A 211 1.06 -3.66 13.34
N GLN A 212 0.86 -4.85 13.91
CA GLN A 212 -0.10 -5.86 13.47
C GLN A 212 -1.41 -5.71 14.24
N ALA A 213 -2.52 -5.93 13.55
CA ALA A 213 -3.85 -6.02 14.17
C ALA A 213 -3.96 -7.27 15.05
N ASN A 214 -4.94 -7.26 15.94
CA ASN A 214 -5.22 -8.35 16.88
C ASN A 214 -6.64 -8.92 16.74
N ASP A 215 -7.45 -8.33 15.87
CA ASP A 215 -8.90 -8.53 15.73
C ASP A 215 -9.30 -9.10 14.35
N GLY A 216 -8.35 -9.56 13.55
CA GLY A 216 -8.62 -10.19 12.27
C GLY A 216 -8.63 -11.71 12.31
N THR A 217 -9.20 -12.29 11.27
CA THR A 217 -9.18 -13.74 11.00
C THR A 217 -8.21 -14.04 9.87
N LEU A 218 -7.22 -14.88 10.15
CA LEU A 218 -6.36 -15.49 9.13
C LEU A 218 -7.14 -16.60 8.42
N TYR A 219 -7.09 -16.61 7.09
CA TYR A 219 -7.56 -17.72 6.27
C TYR A 219 -6.46 -18.23 5.35
N LEU A 220 -6.32 -19.56 5.26
CA LEU A 220 -5.63 -20.26 4.17
C LEU A 220 -6.61 -21.24 3.54
N ALA A 221 -6.86 -21.10 2.24
CA ALA A 221 -7.88 -21.88 1.53
C ALA A 221 -7.36 -22.47 0.20
N MET A 222 -7.93 -23.60 -0.19
CA MET A 222 -7.71 -24.28 -1.47
C MET A 222 -9.01 -24.97 -1.94
N THR A 223 -9.18 -25.12 -3.25
CA THR A 223 -10.29 -25.88 -3.83
C THR A 223 -10.26 -27.34 -3.35
N SER A 224 -11.40 -27.86 -2.93
CA SER A 224 -11.53 -29.24 -2.44
C SER A 224 -11.55 -30.22 -3.60
N THR A 225 -10.58 -31.13 -3.64
CA THR A 225 -10.54 -32.27 -4.57
C THR A 225 -10.09 -33.52 -3.82
N PRO A 226 -10.31 -34.74 -4.35
CA PRO A 226 -9.80 -35.96 -3.73
C PRO A 226 -8.28 -36.00 -3.57
N SER A 227 -7.53 -35.16 -4.29
CA SER A 227 -6.08 -35.09 -4.21
C SER A 227 -5.56 -34.05 -3.21
N VAL A 228 -6.44 -33.22 -2.64
CA VAL A 228 -6.06 -32.23 -1.63
C VAL A 228 -6.20 -32.84 -0.24
N THR A 229 -5.16 -32.68 0.57
CA THR A 229 -5.15 -33.08 1.98
C THR A 229 -4.77 -31.90 2.86
N TYR A 230 -5.20 -31.94 4.13
CA TYR A 230 -5.03 -30.83 5.07
C TYR A 230 -4.51 -31.28 6.43
N GLN A 231 -3.87 -30.37 7.16
CA GLN A 231 -3.51 -30.57 8.55
C GLN A 231 -3.34 -29.25 9.29
N THR A 232 -3.84 -29.18 10.51
CA THR A 232 -3.44 -28.15 11.48
C THR A 232 -2.72 -28.79 12.65
N GLY A 233 -1.73 -28.10 13.22
CA GLY A 233 -0.99 -28.60 14.37
C GLY A 233 0.39 -27.97 14.51
N PHE A 234 1.32 -28.69 15.15
CA PHE A 234 2.71 -28.24 15.24
C PHE A 234 3.37 -28.22 13.85
N SER A 235 4.03 -27.12 13.50
CA SER A 235 4.68 -26.92 12.20
C SER A 235 5.64 -28.06 11.80
N THR A 236 6.50 -28.53 12.72
CA THR A 236 7.38 -29.67 12.46
C THR A 236 6.60 -30.94 12.14
N THR A 237 5.54 -31.25 12.89
CA THR A 237 4.72 -32.45 12.64
C THR A 237 4.03 -32.42 11.27
N CYS A 238 3.49 -31.27 10.86
CA CYS A 238 2.83 -31.14 9.56
C CYS A 238 3.82 -31.30 8.39
N ARG A 239 5.01 -30.69 8.53
CA ARG A 239 6.06 -30.73 7.51
C ARG A 239 6.72 -32.11 7.42
N ASP A 240 6.99 -32.76 8.56
CA ASP A 240 7.48 -34.14 8.63
C ASP A 240 6.48 -35.13 8.01
N GLN A 241 5.18 -34.95 8.30
CA GLN A 241 4.13 -35.76 7.70
C GLN A 241 4.16 -35.69 6.17
N PHE A 242 4.25 -34.48 5.60
CA PHE A 242 4.37 -34.30 4.16
C PHE A 242 5.69 -34.86 3.62
N PHE A 243 6.81 -34.67 4.31
CA PHE A 243 8.11 -35.20 3.90
C PHE A 243 8.11 -36.74 3.82
N VAL A 244 7.53 -37.42 4.80
CA VAL A 244 7.53 -38.89 4.86
C VAL A 244 6.49 -39.51 3.92
N HIS A 245 5.32 -38.90 3.79
CA HIS A 245 4.18 -39.52 3.11
C HIS A 245 3.79 -38.86 1.79
N GLY A 246 4.31 -37.67 1.49
CA GLY A 246 3.89 -36.85 0.35
C GLY A 246 2.47 -36.29 0.48
N ALA A 247 1.82 -36.46 1.63
CA ALA A 247 0.44 -36.04 1.88
C ALA A 247 0.25 -35.70 3.37
N LEU A 248 -0.74 -34.87 3.66
CA LEU A 248 -1.15 -34.51 5.02
C LEU A 248 -2.15 -35.53 5.60
N ALA A 249 -2.28 -35.55 6.92
CA ALA A 249 -3.04 -36.57 7.63
C ALA A 249 -4.58 -36.41 7.58
N ASN A 250 -5.11 -35.37 6.93
CA ASN A 250 -6.53 -35.00 6.96
C ASN A 250 -7.05 -34.87 8.40
N SER A 251 -6.30 -34.15 9.22
CA SER A 251 -6.56 -34.02 10.65
C SER A 251 -6.59 -32.56 11.09
N GLN A 252 -7.30 -32.31 12.18
CA GLN A 252 -7.35 -31.02 12.82
C GLN A 252 -6.86 -31.17 14.25
N ASP A 253 -5.83 -30.41 14.60
CA ASP A 253 -5.44 -30.22 15.99
C ASP A 253 -6.47 -29.32 16.69
N THR A 254 -6.79 -29.63 17.94
CA THR A 254 -7.73 -28.88 18.79
C THR A 254 -7.08 -28.35 20.07
N ASP A 255 -5.77 -28.56 20.24
CA ASP A 255 -4.97 -28.04 21.35
C ASP A 255 -4.51 -26.59 21.05
N PHE A 256 -5.40 -25.64 21.33
CA PHE A 256 -5.17 -24.20 21.13
C PHE A 256 -4.07 -23.66 22.05
N ARG A 257 -3.15 -22.88 21.49
CA ARG A 257 -1.92 -22.44 22.17
C ARG A 257 -1.36 -21.16 21.59
N SER A 258 -0.32 -20.62 22.22
CA SER A 258 0.32 -19.37 21.78
C SER A 258 1.16 -19.54 20.52
N VAL A 259 1.50 -18.42 19.86
CA VAL A 259 2.15 -18.38 18.54
C VAL A 259 3.44 -19.22 18.47
N TYR A 260 4.25 -19.24 19.53
CA TYR A 260 5.51 -19.99 19.57
C TYR A 260 5.49 -21.28 20.39
N THR A 261 4.38 -21.62 21.06
CA THR A 261 4.25 -22.92 21.74
C THR A 261 3.87 -23.97 20.72
N ASN A 262 4.77 -24.92 20.44
CA ASN A 262 4.58 -25.92 19.37
C ASN A 262 3.99 -25.27 18.11
N GLN A 263 4.71 -24.26 17.59
CA GLN A 263 4.26 -23.26 16.61
C GLN A 263 3.08 -23.75 15.75
N PRO A 264 1.86 -23.24 15.99
CA PRO A 264 0.69 -23.64 15.22
C PRO A 264 0.88 -23.32 13.73
N SER A 265 0.58 -24.30 12.90
CA SER A 265 0.68 -24.27 11.44
C SER A 265 -0.64 -24.69 10.80
N PHE A 266 -0.94 -24.07 9.67
CA PHE A 266 -2.15 -24.29 8.88
C PHE A 266 -1.72 -24.74 7.48
N ALA A 267 -1.78 -26.04 7.23
CA ALA A 267 -1.14 -26.67 6.08
C ALA A 267 -2.15 -27.28 5.10
N LEU A 268 -1.92 -27.01 3.81
CA LEU A 268 -2.66 -27.58 2.68
C LEU A 268 -1.67 -28.18 1.68
N SER A 269 -1.98 -29.35 1.15
CA SER A 269 -1.18 -30.03 0.14
C SER A 269 -2.03 -30.66 -0.95
N ALA A 270 -1.46 -30.84 -2.14
CA ALA A 270 -2.14 -31.48 -3.27
C ALA A 270 -1.21 -32.50 -3.96
N ASP A 271 -1.75 -33.67 -4.29
CA ASP A 271 -1.12 -34.66 -5.14
C ASP A 271 -1.52 -34.43 -6.61
N LEU A 272 -0.56 -34.14 -7.48
CA LEU A 272 -0.81 -33.92 -8.90
C LEU A 272 -0.65 -35.21 -9.71
N GLY A 273 -0.15 -36.27 -9.09
CA GLY A 273 0.18 -37.55 -9.72
C GLY A 273 1.32 -37.40 -10.73
N SER A 274 1.33 -38.31 -11.70
CA SER A 274 2.34 -38.36 -12.76
C SER A 274 1.99 -37.41 -13.90
N ILE A 275 2.73 -36.31 -14.04
CA ILE A 275 2.45 -35.23 -15.01
C ILE A 275 3.70 -34.83 -15.80
N MET A 276 3.49 -34.36 -17.03
CA MET A 276 4.51 -33.60 -17.78
C MET A 276 4.36 -32.08 -17.55
N SER A 277 3.15 -31.61 -17.28
CA SER A 277 2.85 -30.21 -16.96
C SER A 277 1.53 -30.11 -16.19
N THR A 278 1.36 -29.04 -15.42
CA THR A 278 0.05 -28.73 -14.82
C THR A 278 -1.01 -28.48 -15.91
N SER A 279 -2.21 -29.05 -15.73
CA SER A 279 -3.37 -28.76 -16.59
C SER A 279 -4.09 -27.46 -16.17
N ALA A 280 -3.99 -27.11 -14.89
CA ALA A 280 -4.36 -25.83 -14.30
C ALA A 280 -3.42 -25.54 -13.11
N PRO A 281 -3.21 -24.26 -12.74
CA PRO A 281 -2.36 -23.92 -11.61
C PRO A 281 -2.88 -24.51 -10.29
N VAL A 282 -1.97 -24.87 -9.38
CA VAL A 282 -2.32 -25.19 -7.99
C VAL A 282 -2.45 -23.89 -7.21
N VAL A 283 -3.58 -23.64 -6.55
CA VAL A 283 -3.91 -22.31 -5.98
C VAL A 283 -4.16 -22.40 -4.47
N TRP A 284 -3.43 -21.56 -3.72
CA TRP A 284 -3.72 -21.21 -2.33
C TRP A 284 -4.21 -19.76 -2.27
N VAL A 285 -5.24 -19.50 -1.46
CA VAL A 285 -5.70 -18.15 -1.10
C VAL A 285 -5.33 -17.88 0.34
N LEU A 286 -4.56 -16.81 0.57
CA LEU A 286 -4.18 -16.31 1.89
C LEU A 286 -4.90 -14.99 2.15
N ALA A 287 -5.63 -14.89 3.25
CA ALA A 287 -6.35 -13.68 3.63
C ALA A 287 -6.18 -13.34 5.11
N TYR A 288 -6.26 -12.06 5.45
CA TYR A 288 -6.39 -11.60 6.83
C TYR A 288 -7.49 -10.54 6.88
N VAL A 289 -8.67 -10.93 7.35
CA VAL A 289 -9.90 -10.14 7.23
C VAL A 289 -10.29 -9.57 8.58
N ARG A 290 -10.64 -8.28 8.62
CA ARG A 290 -11.10 -7.55 9.82
C ARG A 290 -12.46 -6.93 9.53
N ASP A 291 -13.34 -6.96 10.52
CA ASP A 291 -14.61 -6.25 10.49
C ASP A 291 -15.05 -5.97 11.95
N PRO A 292 -15.09 -4.70 12.41
CA PRO A 292 -14.84 -3.45 11.67
C PRO A 292 -13.36 -3.25 11.28
N THR A 293 -13.10 -2.38 10.31
CA THR A 293 -11.72 -2.07 9.86
C THR A 293 -11.16 -0.81 10.53
N ILE A 294 -12.00 0.19 10.80
CA ILE A 294 -11.57 1.47 11.37
C ILE A 294 -12.67 2.10 12.24
N GLY A 295 -12.24 2.74 13.33
CA GLY A 295 -13.10 3.60 14.14
C GLY A 295 -13.08 5.02 13.59
N TYR A 296 -14.24 5.65 13.41
CA TYR A 296 -14.39 6.97 12.80
C TYR A 296 -15.25 7.88 13.67
N VAL A 297 -14.87 9.15 13.81
CA VAL A 297 -15.71 10.18 14.45
C VAL A 297 -16.40 10.99 13.36
N THR A 298 -17.73 10.96 13.34
CA THR A 298 -18.53 11.72 12.39
C THR A 298 -18.43 13.23 12.65
N PRO A 299 -18.83 14.09 11.68
CA PRO A 299 -18.86 15.54 11.90
C PRO A 299 -19.65 15.97 13.14
N ASP A 300 -20.74 15.28 13.46
CA ASP A 300 -21.57 15.54 14.65
C ASP A 300 -20.90 15.11 15.95
N GLY A 301 -19.84 14.31 15.86
CA GLY A 301 -19.05 13.85 16.98
C GLY A 301 -19.35 12.45 17.48
N ASP A 302 -20.21 11.73 16.78
CA ASP A 302 -20.56 10.37 17.13
C ASP A 302 -19.46 9.40 16.72
N SER A 303 -19.22 8.40 17.57
CA SER A 303 -18.34 7.28 17.23
C SER A 303 -19.09 6.35 16.28
N GLN A 304 -18.49 6.07 15.14
CA GLN A 304 -18.98 5.15 14.13
C GLN A 304 -17.94 4.07 13.86
N GLN A 305 -18.37 2.81 13.91
CA GLN A 305 -17.56 1.70 13.39
C GLN A 305 -17.76 1.62 11.89
N ARG A 306 -16.66 1.47 11.16
CA ARG A 306 -16.69 1.38 9.70
C ARG A 306 -16.27 0.00 9.25
N HIS A 307 -17.01 -0.51 8.27
CA HIS A 307 -16.97 -1.89 7.83
C HIS A 307 -16.27 -1.96 6.47
N PRO A 308 -15.54 -3.05 6.15
CA PRO A 308 -14.85 -3.15 4.86
C PRO A 308 -15.88 -3.17 3.71
N TYR A 309 -15.62 -2.47 2.62
CA TYR A 309 -16.63 -2.24 1.57
C TYR A 309 -17.20 -3.52 0.94
N PHE A 310 -16.48 -4.65 0.95
CA PHE A 310 -16.93 -5.91 0.37
C PHE A 310 -18.20 -6.47 1.03
N VAL A 311 -18.54 -6.05 2.26
CA VAL A 311 -19.80 -6.45 2.93
C VAL A 311 -21.05 -6.02 2.16
N THR A 312 -20.91 -5.06 1.23
CA THR A 312 -21.98 -4.66 0.30
C THR A 312 -22.31 -5.74 -0.74
N LYS A 313 -21.38 -6.69 -0.98
CA LYS A 313 -21.52 -7.78 -1.94
C LYS A 313 -21.63 -9.15 -1.26
N TYR A 314 -20.94 -9.34 -0.13
CA TYR A 314 -20.86 -10.64 0.55
C TYR A 314 -21.51 -10.61 1.93
N THR A 315 -22.23 -11.69 2.26
CA THR A 315 -22.91 -11.87 3.55
C THR A 315 -21.97 -12.23 4.70
N SER A 316 -20.79 -12.77 4.39
CA SER A 316 -19.77 -13.09 5.40
C SER A 316 -18.37 -12.91 4.83
N SER A 317 -17.38 -12.72 5.72
CA SER A 317 -15.97 -12.60 5.33
C SER A 317 -15.45 -13.83 4.61
N ILE A 318 -15.89 -15.03 5.00
CA ILE A 318 -15.45 -16.28 4.36
C ILE A 318 -16.03 -16.41 2.96
N ASP A 319 -17.27 -15.97 2.70
CA ASP A 319 -17.84 -15.98 1.34
C ASP A 319 -16.97 -15.14 0.38
N ALA A 320 -16.48 -13.98 0.83
CA ALA A 320 -15.58 -13.13 0.05
C ALA A 320 -14.23 -13.82 -0.25
N VAL A 321 -13.68 -14.58 0.71
CA VAL A 321 -12.43 -15.34 0.52
C VAL A 321 -12.64 -16.54 -0.40
N LEU A 322 -13.76 -17.26 -0.28
CA LEU A 322 -14.05 -18.42 -1.13
C LEU A 322 -14.40 -18.01 -2.57
N ASP A 323 -15.00 -16.84 -2.76
CA ASP A 323 -15.22 -16.27 -4.10
C ASP A 323 -13.90 -16.02 -4.85
N ALA A 324 -12.80 -15.77 -4.12
CA ALA A 324 -11.47 -15.65 -4.73
C ALA A 324 -10.99 -16.97 -5.36
N LEU A 325 -11.35 -18.14 -4.80
CA LEU A 325 -11.05 -19.45 -5.41
C LEU A 325 -11.85 -19.65 -6.70
N VAL A 326 -13.12 -19.23 -6.71
CA VAL A 326 -14.01 -19.37 -7.87
C VAL A 326 -13.56 -18.47 -9.03
N ASN A 327 -13.23 -17.21 -8.74
CA ASN A 327 -12.90 -16.18 -9.74
C ASN A 327 -11.38 -16.07 -10.00
N PHE A 328 -10.60 -17.10 -9.68
CA PHE A 328 -9.14 -17.06 -9.79
C PHE A 328 -8.68 -16.71 -11.22
N ASN A 329 -9.23 -17.37 -12.24
CA ASN A 329 -8.81 -17.19 -13.63
C ASN A 329 -9.12 -15.78 -14.13
N GLU A 330 -10.31 -15.26 -13.85
CA GLU A 330 -10.72 -13.90 -14.21
C GLU A 330 -9.85 -12.86 -13.50
N THR A 331 -9.51 -13.11 -12.24
CA THR A 331 -8.65 -12.21 -11.45
C THR A 331 -7.22 -12.18 -12.00
N VAL A 332 -6.66 -13.33 -12.38
CA VAL A 332 -5.35 -13.40 -13.07
C VAL A 332 -5.38 -12.62 -14.38
N GLN A 333 -6.44 -12.74 -15.19
CA GLN A 333 -6.56 -12.02 -16.45
C GLN A 333 -6.65 -10.50 -16.25
N ARG A 334 -7.42 -10.03 -15.27
CA ARG A 334 -7.49 -8.60 -14.92
C ARG A 334 -6.15 -8.08 -14.41
N ALA A 335 -5.48 -8.82 -13.54
CA ALA A 335 -4.15 -8.48 -13.02
C ALA A 335 -3.10 -8.38 -14.13
N GLN A 336 -3.05 -9.35 -15.04
CA GLN A 336 -2.17 -9.32 -16.21
C GLN A 336 -2.47 -8.14 -17.13
N SER A 337 -3.75 -7.83 -17.35
CA SER A 337 -4.16 -6.68 -18.17
C SER A 337 -3.72 -5.36 -17.54
N LEU A 338 -3.88 -5.21 -16.22
CA LEU A 338 -3.44 -4.04 -15.47
C LEU A 338 -1.92 -3.89 -15.46
N ASP A 339 -1.19 -4.98 -15.19
CA ASP A 339 0.27 -5.02 -15.24
C ASP A 339 0.78 -4.58 -16.61
N ASN A 340 0.23 -5.16 -17.68
CA ASN A 340 0.59 -4.82 -19.06
C ASN A 340 0.33 -3.34 -19.34
N LYS A 341 -0.82 -2.80 -18.90
CA LYS A 341 -1.11 -1.37 -19.08
C LYS A 341 -0.05 -0.48 -18.39
N ILE A 342 0.19 -0.70 -17.10
CA ILE A 342 1.12 0.12 -16.30
C ILE A 342 2.53 0.02 -16.88
N ILE A 343 3.01 -1.19 -17.13
CA ILE A 343 4.37 -1.44 -17.63
C ILE A 343 4.53 -0.84 -19.03
N GLN A 344 3.59 -1.03 -19.95
CA GLN A 344 3.70 -0.47 -21.30
C GLN A 344 3.65 1.06 -21.30
N ASP A 345 2.87 1.68 -20.40
CA ASP A 345 2.88 3.14 -20.24
C ASP A 345 4.21 3.61 -19.65
N ALA A 346 4.78 2.92 -18.67
CA ALA A 346 6.07 3.25 -18.07
C ALA A 346 7.26 3.02 -19.01
N LEU A 347 7.23 1.98 -19.85
CA LEU A 347 8.26 1.68 -20.84
C LEU A 347 8.40 2.74 -21.94
N LYS A 348 7.39 3.61 -22.12
CA LYS A 348 7.50 4.80 -22.99
C LYS A 348 8.49 5.83 -22.44
N ILE A 349 8.79 5.76 -21.14
CA ILE A 349 9.78 6.61 -20.47
C ILE A 349 11.10 5.86 -20.38
N SER A 350 11.16 4.73 -19.65
CA SER A 350 12.33 3.85 -19.63
C SER A 350 12.06 2.50 -18.94
N PRO A 351 12.91 1.47 -19.16
CA PRO A 351 12.87 0.21 -18.41
C PRO A 351 12.98 0.38 -16.89
N GLN A 352 13.90 1.24 -16.42
CA GLN A 352 14.09 1.52 -14.99
C GLN A 352 12.81 2.09 -14.36
N TYR A 353 12.09 2.93 -15.08
CA TYR A 353 10.84 3.48 -14.60
C TYR A 353 9.74 2.41 -14.47
N ALA A 354 9.71 1.43 -15.38
CA ALA A 354 8.78 0.30 -15.29
C ALA A 354 9.01 -0.55 -14.02
N ASP A 355 10.26 -0.73 -13.60
CA ASP A 355 10.59 -1.43 -12.34
C ASP A 355 10.10 -0.64 -11.12
N LEU A 356 10.29 0.70 -11.11
CA LEU A 356 9.88 1.56 -10.00
C LEU A 356 8.36 1.53 -9.76
N VAL A 357 7.56 1.70 -10.82
CA VAL A 357 6.10 1.65 -10.70
C VAL A 357 5.61 0.24 -10.33
N SER A 358 6.33 -0.80 -10.78
CA SER A 358 6.02 -2.20 -10.44
C SER A 358 6.26 -2.50 -8.97
N LEU A 359 7.36 -1.99 -8.39
CA LEU A 359 7.66 -2.16 -6.97
C LEU A 359 6.69 -1.37 -6.07
N ALA A 360 6.30 -0.16 -6.49
CA ALA A 360 5.49 0.74 -5.67
C ALA A 360 4.00 0.36 -5.59
N ALA A 361 3.39 -0.19 -6.65
CA ALA A 361 1.93 -0.30 -6.76
C ALA A 361 1.26 -1.06 -5.58
N ARG A 362 1.76 -2.24 -5.25
CA ARG A 362 1.26 -3.04 -4.11
C ARG A 362 1.53 -2.37 -2.76
N GLN A 363 2.67 -1.70 -2.61
CA GLN A 363 3.03 -0.99 -1.39
C GLN A 363 2.01 0.12 -1.05
N VAL A 364 1.57 0.87 -2.07
CA VAL A 364 0.64 1.98 -1.86
C VAL A 364 -0.76 1.49 -1.53
N PHE A 365 -1.34 0.56 -2.30
CA PHE A 365 -2.65 0.01 -1.98
C PHE A 365 -2.65 -0.81 -0.67
N GLY A 366 -1.53 -1.48 -0.38
CA GLY A 366 -1.30 -2.18 0.88
C GLY A 366 -1.33 -1.29 2.11
N ALA A 367 -1.41 0.03 1.97
CA ALA A 367 -1.58 0.95 3.09
C ALA A 367 -3.03 1.45 3.28
N THR A 368 -3.99 0.94 2.51
CA THR A 368 -5.34 1.53 2.43
C THR A 368 -6.48 0.54 2.64
N GLU A 369 -7.62 1.03 3.14
CA GLU A 369 -8.86 0.25 3.31
C GLU A 369 -10.08 1.08 2.86
N ILE A 370 -10.94 0.51 2.02
CA ILE A 370 -12.22 1.11 1.57
C ILE A 370 -13.32 0.61 2.50
N THR A 371 -14.19 1.52 2.94
CA THR A 371 -15.16 1.25 4.01
C THR A 371 -16.56 1.79 3.72
N VAL A 372 -17.57 1.17 4.32
CA VAL A 372 -18.99 1.55 4.28
C VAL A 372 -19.55 1.68 5.71
N SER A 373 -20.59 2.50 5.91
CA SER A 373 -21.34 2.59 7.17
C SER A 373 -22.62 1.76 7.11
N ASN A 374 -23.22 1.55 8.29
CA ASN A 374 -24.63 1.23 8.39
C ASN A 374 -25.48 2.49 8.17
N GLY A 375 -26.46 2.39 7.29
CA GLY A 375 -27.56 3.33 7.14
C GLY A 375 -28.53 3.27 8.32
N SER A 376 -29.42 4.26 8.38
CA SER A 376 -30.43 4.38 9.44
C SER A 376 -31.46 3.24 9.45
N ASP A 377 -31.61 2.54 8.32
CA ASP A 377 -32.45 1.37 8.09
C ASP A 377 -31.75 0.03 8.40
N ARG A 378 -30.51 0.08 8.93
CA ARG A 378 -29.64 -1.07 9.18
C ARG A 378 -29.16 -1.78 7.90
N GLN A 379 -29.27 -1.14 6.74
CA GLN A 379 -28.64 -1.59 5.50
C GLN A 379 -27.30 -0.88 5.28
N TRP A 380 -26.46 -1.39 4.39
CA TRP A 380 -25.19 -0.72 4.06
C TRP A 380 -25.43 0.59 3.31
N ASN A 381 -24.89 1.70 3.83
CA ASN A 381 -24.99 3.00 3.18
C ASN A 381 -23.85 3.18 2.16
N ILE A 382 -24.04 2.64 0.96
CA ILE A 382 -23.06 2.70 -0.15
C ILE A 382 -22.71 4.15 -0.54
N SER A 383 -23.64 5.10 -0.35
CA SER A 383 -23.37 6.51 -0.66
C SER A 383 -22.37 7.14 0.31
N ASP A 384 -22.24 6.58 1.51
CA ASP A 384 -21.22 6.92 2.52
C ASP A 384 -20.07 5.92 2.43
N THR A 385 -19.37 5.93 1.30
CA THR A 385 -18.13 5.18 1.10
C THR A 385 -16.93 6.08 1.38
N LEU A 386 -16.02 5.63 2.24
CA LEU A 386 -14.81 6.35 2.63
C LEU A 386 -13.59 5.43 2.49
N MET A 387 -12.42 6.03 2.27
CA MET A 387 -11.16 5.30 2.19
C MET A 387 -10.15 5.88 3.17
N PHE A 388 -9.46 5.00 3.91
CA PHE A 388 -8.48 5.38 4.91
C PHE A 388 -7.10 4.83 4.55
N MET A 389 -6.06 5.58 4.91
CA MET A 389 -4.66 5.29 4.67
C MET A 389 -3.89 5.28 5.99
N LYS A 390 -3.14 4.22 6.24
CA LYS A 390 -2.15 4.14 7.32
C LYS A 390 -0.82 4.69 6.85
N ASP A 391 -0.20 5.58 7.65
CA ASP A 391 1.17 6.03 7.39
C ASP A 391 2.23 5.00 7.81
N ILE A 392 2.35 3.97 6.96
CA ILE A 392 3.30 2.86 7.11
C ILE A 392 4.73 3.38 7.00
N GLY A 393 5.62 2.85 7.86
CA GLY A 393 7.04 3.19 7.85
C GLY A 393 7.43 4.50 8.55
N ASN A 394 6.45 5.27 9.01
CA ASN A 394 6.64 6.60 9.60
C ASN A 394 5.85 6.75 10.91
N THR A 395 4.78 7.56 10.89
CA THR A 395 4.08 8.05 12.10
C THR A 395 2.91 7.17 12.53
N ARG A 396 2.38 6.33 11.62
CA ARG A 396 1.16 5.52 11.83
C ARG A 396 -0.12 6.34 12.03
N ARG A 397 -0.09 7.62 11.65
CA ARG A 397 -1.26 8.50 11.57
C ARG A 397 -2.26 8.01 10.53
N VAL A 398 -3.51 8.44 10.65
CA VAL A 398 -4.59 8.16 9.70
C VAL A 398 -4.72 9.30 8.70
N ASN A 399 -4.67 8.98 7.41
CA ASN A 399 -4.73 9.93 6.29
C ASN A 399 -3.83 11.18 6.47
N PRO A 400 -2.55 11.07 6.86
CA PRO A 400 -1.71 12.26 6.91
C PRO A 400 -1.62 12.91 5.53
N VAL A 401 -1.91 14.20 5.49
CA VAL A 401 -2.21 14.94 4.26
C VAL A 401 -1.01 14.97 3.33
N GLU A 402 0.22 15.11 3.84
CA GLU A 402 1.44 15.13 3.05
C GLU A 402 1.82 13.75 2.48
N VAL A 403 1.46 12.67 3.16
CA VAL A 403 1.67 11.30 2.67
C VAL A 403 0.63 10.95 1.61
N LEU A 404 -0.63 11.36 1.84
CA LEU A 404 -1.70 11.25 0.85
C LEU A 404 -1.33 12.04 -0.43
N TYR A 405 -0.79 13.24 -0.28
CA TYR A 405 -0.30 14.08 -1.37
C TYR A 405 0.78 13.38 -2.21
N GLN A 406 1.76 12.74 -1.56
CA GLN A 406 2.78 11.93 -2.24
C GLN A 406 2.16 10.71 -2.95
N ALA A 407 1.17 10.06 -2.34
CA ALA A 407 0.52 8.88 -2.92
C ALA A 407 -0.46 9.21 -4.07
N PHE A 408 -0.97 10.45 -4.11
CA PHE A 408 -2.08 10.88 -4.96
C PHE A 408 -1.92 10.59 -6.45
N PRO A 409 -0.72 10.75 -7.08
CA PRO A 409 -0.56 10.48 -8.51
C PRO A 409 -0.93 9.06 -8.93
N MET A 410 -0.67 8.06 -8.08
CA MET A 410 -1.06 6.68 -8.39
C MET A 410 -2.58 6.53 -8.44
N PHE A 411 -3.30 7.12 -7.48
CA PHE A 411 -4.76 7.08 -7.47
C PHE A 411 -5.35 7.82 -8.67
N LEU A 412 -4.81 8.98 -9.03
CA LEU A 412 -5.22 9.73 -10.23
C LEU A 412 -5.04 8.90 -11.51
N TYR A 413 -3.89 8.24 -11.67
CA TYR A 413 -3.58 7.42 -12.85
C TYR A 413 -4.45 6.17 -12.96
N LEU A 414 -4.67 5.46 -11.85
CA LEU A 414 -5.40 4.19 -11.86
C LEU A 414 -6.92 4.37 -11.89
N ASN A 415 -7.45 5.22 -11.01
CA ASN A 415 -8.84 5.65 -11.01
C ASN A 415 -9.00 6.89 -10.12
N SER A 416 -9.14 8.05 -10.73
CA SER A 416 -9.26 9.34 -10.03
C SER A 416 -10.40 9.38 -9.01
N SER A 417 -11.41 8.50 -9.10
CA SER A 417 -12.50 8.40 -8.12
C SER A 417 -12.03 8.03 -6.70
N PHE A 418 -10.87 7.36 -6.55
CA PHE A 418 -10.27 7.11 -5.23
C PHE A 418 -9.91 8.41 -4.50
N GLY A 419 -9.57 9.46 -5.25
CA GLY A 419 -9.26 10.77 -4.67
C GLY A 419 -10.41 11.30 -3.82
N LYS A 420 -11.66 11.10 -4.26
CA LYS A 420 -12.84 11.46 -3.48
C LYS A 420 -12.88 10.74 -2.14
N LEU A 421 -12.72 9.42 -2.17
CA LEU A 421 -12.88 8.56 -0.99
C LEU A 421 -11.80 8.86 0.07
N LEU A 422 -10.59 9.22 -0.35
CA LEU A 422 -9.47 9.55 0.54
C LEU A 422 -9.56 10.98 1.10
N LEU A 423 -10.08 11.93 0.31
CA LEU A 423 -10.24 13.33 0.72
C LEU A 423 -11.51 13.57 1.56
N ALA A 424 -12.59 12.83 1.29
CA ALA A 424 -13.86 12.97 1.98
C ALA A 424 -13.75 12.94 3.52
N PRO A 425 -13.10 11.95 4.16
CA PRO A 425 -13.07 11.91 5.63
C PRO A 425 -12.32 13.09 6.24
N LEU A 426 -11.27 13.59 5.57
CA LEU A 426 -10.53 14.80 5.96
C LEU A 426 -11.43 16.05 5.85
N LEU A 427 -12.11 16.23 4.72
CA LEU A 427 -12.97 17.39 4.49
C LEU A 427 -14.19 17.39 5.42
N GLU A 428 -14.79 16.21 5.66
CA GLU A 428 -15.92 16.03 6.57
C GLU A 428 -15.58 16.48 7.99
N TYR A 429 -14.49 15.94 8.55
CA TYR A 429 -14.04 16.30 9.89
C TYR A 429 -13.72 17.80 10.01
N GLN A 430 -13.00 18.36 9.04
CA GLN A 430 -12.55 19.76 9.07
C GLN A 430 -13.68 20.76 8.84
N SER A 431 -14.76 20.37 8.16
CA SER A 431 -15.96 21.19 7.98
C SER A 431 -16.84 21.26 9.24
N SER A 432 -16.57 20.41 10.23
CA SER A 432 -17.35 20.36 11.46
C SER A 432 -16.92 21.43 12.47
N PRO A 433 -17.79 21.82 13.42
CA PRO A 433 -17.43 22.74 14.51
C PRO A 433 -16.27 22.25 15.41
N LYS A 434 -15.86 20.98 15.31
CA LYS A 434 -14.77 20.40 16.08
C LYS A 434 -13.39 20.83 15.60
N PHE A 435 -13.30 21.35 14.38
CA PHE A 435 -12.05 21.81 13.79
C PHE A 435 -12.10 23.33 13.54
N PRO A 436 -11.65 24.15 14.52
CA PRO A 436 -11.77 25.60 14.44
C PRO A 436 -10.57 26.30 13.77
N LEU A 437 -9.59 25.55 13.25
CA LEU A 437 -8.36 26.13 12.73
C LEU A 437 -8.60 26.77 11.34
N PRO A 438 -7.93 27.89 11.02
CA PRO A 438 -8.11 28.59 9.75
C PRO A 438 -7.34 27.95 8.58
N TYR A 439 -6.70 26.80 8.81
CA TYR A 439 -5.87 26.06 7.88
C TYR A 439 -6.13 24.57 8.03
N ALA A 440 -5.78 23.78 7.01
CA ALA A 440 -6.08 22.36 6.99
C ALA A 440 -5.33 21.58 8.09
N ALA A 441 -5.99 20.55 8.63
CA ALA A 441 -5.44 19.57 9.55
C ALA A 441 -4.29 18.77 8.90
N ALA A 442 -3.41 18.21 9.73
CA ALA A 442 -2.34 17.35 9.26
C ALA A 442 -2.76 15.89 9.02
N ASP A 443 -3.84 15.43 9.64
CA ASP A 443 -4.28 14.03 9.66
C ASP A 443 -5.67 13.88 10.31
N LEU A 444 -6.16 12.64 10.40
CA LEU A 444 -7.40 12.24 11.08
C LEU A 444 -7.17 11.52 12.41
N GLY A 445 -5.97 11.59 12.98
CA GLY A 445 -5.65 10.91 14.23
C GLY A 445 -4.25 10.33 14.25
N ASN A 446 -3.74 10.16 15.47
CA ASN A 446 -2.34 9.81 15.71
C ASN A 446 -2.02 8.30 15.66
N ALA A 447 -3.05 7.44 15.56
CA ALA A 447 -2.86 6.00 15.56
C ALA A 447 -3.94 5.30 14.72
N TYR A 448 -3.53 4.70 13.60
CA TYR A 448 -4.35 3.77 12.86
C TYR A 448 -4.62 2.50 13.71
N PRO A 449 -5.83 1.89 13.69
CA PRO A 449 -7.01 2.20 12.88
C PRO A 449 -8.07 3.04 13.62
N GLN A 450 -7.68 4.18 14.19
CA GLN A 450 -8.60 5.11 14.87
C GLN A 450 -8.56 6.50 14.23
N ALA A 451 -9.57 6.80 13.41
CA ALA A 451 -9.79 8.11 12.78
C ALA A 451 -10.64 9.01 13.69
N LEU A 452 -10.07 9.41 14.84
CA LEU A 452 -10.76 10.22 15.85
C LEU A 452 -10.80 11.72 15.53
N GLY A 453 -10.11 12.13 14.47
CA GLY A 453 -9.87 13.53 14.13
C GLY A 453 -8.69 14.13 14.88
N ASN A 454 -8.13 15.21 14.31
CA ASN A 454 -7.04 15.97 14.92
C ASN A 454 -7.29 17.48 14.74
N ASN A 455 -7.59 18.18 15.83
CA ASN A 455 -7.78 19.63 15.86
C ASN A 455 -6.66 20.38 16.59
N SER A 456 -5.55 19.70 16.87
CA SER A 456 -4.40 20.32 17.51
C SER A 456 -3.76 21.35 16.55
N GLY A 457 -3.46 22.54 17.05
CA GLY A 457 -2.66 23.50 16.27
C GLY A 457 -1.30 22.89 15.89
N HIS A 458 -0.85 23.14 14.66
CA HIS A 458 0.41 22.59 14.14
C HIS A 458 1.16 23.57 13.26
N SER A 459 2.45 23.32 13.08
CA SER A 459 3.38 24.12 12.26
C SER A 459 3.24 23.92 10.76
N GLN A 460 2.41 22.99 10.27
CA GLN A 460 2.31 22.71 8.82
C GLN A 460 1.09 23.37 8.15
N GLY A 461 0.63 24.52 8.64
CA GLY A 461 -0.57 25.19 8.13
C GLY A 461 -0.52 25.49 6.63
N LEU A 462 0.59 26.07 6.15
CA LEU A 462 0.80 26.33 4.71
C LEU A 462 0.89 25.03 3.91
N GLU A 463 1.66 24.06 4.41
CA GLU A 463 1.95 22.80 3.75
C GLU A 463 0.67 21.97 3.53
N GLN A 464 -0.09 21.73 4.59
CA GLN A 464 -1.29 20.89 4.52
C GLN A 464 -2.44 21.58 3.78
N THR A 465 -2.59 22.89 3.94
CA THR A 465 -3.62 23.65 3.20
C THR A 465 -3.33 23.65 1.70
N GLY A 466 -2.07 23.83 1.32
CA GLY A 466 -1.64 23.73 -0.07
C GLY A 466 -1.90 22.34 -0.66
N ASN A 467 -1.53 21.28 0.07
CA ASN A 467 -1.77 19.90 -0.32
C ASN A 467 -3.28 19.63 -0.55
N MET A 468 -4.15 20.03 0.38
CA MET A 468 -5.59 19.78 0.29
C MET A 468 -6.26 20.47 -0.91
N LEU A 469 -5.96 21.75 -1.16
CA LEU A 469 -6.52 22.49 -2.29
C LEU A 469 -6.04 21.92 -3.63
N ILE A 470 -4.75 21.60 -3.75
CA ILE A 470 -4.17 20.99 -4.95
C ILE A 470 -4.82 19.62 -5.22
N MET A 471 -4.92 18.75 -4.21
CA MET A 471 -5.50 17.41 -4.38
C MET A 471 -7.00 17.47 -4.71
N THR A 472 -7.75 18.38 -4.09
CA THR A 472 -9.20 18.52 -4.34
C THR A 472 -9.46 18.97 -5.77
N TYR A 473 -8.70 19.94 -6.29
CA TYR A 473 -8.80 20.36 -7.68
C TYR A 473 -8.32 19.27 -8.65
N ALA A 474 -7.18 18.62 -8.38
CA ALA A 474 -6.66 17.53 -9.21
C ALA A 474 -7.67 16.38 -9.33
N HIS A 475 -8.29 15.97 -8.21
CA HIS A 475 -9.38 15.01 -8.19
C HIS A 475 -10.52 15.44 -9.12
N ALA A 476 -11.07 16.63 -8.91
CA ALA A 476 -12.25 17.07 -9.64
C ALA A 476 -11.96 17.17 -11.14
N ARG A 477 -10.80 17.74 -11.50
CA ARG A 477 -10.37 17.92 -12.89
C ARG A 477 -10.17 16.60 -13.63
N MET A 478 -9.65 15.57 -12.97
CA MET A 478 -9.35 14.28 -13.61
C MET A 478 -10.48 13.26 -13.52
N SER A 479 -11.37 13.38 -12.54
CA SER A 479 -12.56 12.52 -12.40
C SER A 479 -13.77 13.10 -13.14
N GLY A 480 -13.85 14.44 -13.24
CA GLY A 480 -15.06 15.17 -13.61
C GLY A 480 -16.01 15.38 -12.44
N ASP A 481 -15.71 14.90 -11.22
CA ASP A 481 -16.58 14.99 -10.05
C ASP A 481 -16.25 16.25 -9.21
N GLY A 482 -17.11 17.26 -9.31
CA GLY A 482 -17.03 18.51 -8.53
C GLY A 482 -17.75 18.48 -7.18
N SER A 483 -18.26 17.33 -6.74
CA SER A 483 -19.10 17.25 -5.53
C SER A 483 -18.38 17.68 -4.25
N LEU A 484 -17.10 17.34 -4.09
CA LEU A 484 -16.31 17.81 -2.93
C LEU A 484 -16.13 19.33 -2.94
N ILE A 485 -15.87 19.92 -4.12
CA ILE A 485 -15.73 21.36 -4.27
C ILE A 485 -17.04 22.04 -3.86
N SER A 486 -18.17 21.59 -4.42
CA SER A 486 -19.46 22.20 -4.14
C SER A 486 -19.92 22.03 -2.70
N LYS A 487 -19.63 20.88 -2.06
CA LYS A 487 -20.05 20.61 -0.68
C LYS A 487 -19.25 21.43 0.34
N TYR A 488 -17.96 21.65 0.09
CA TYR A 488 -17.04 22.27 1.06
C TYR A 488 -16.51 23.65 0.63
N TYR A 489 -17.15 24.30 -0.34
CA TYR A 489 -16.62 25.49 -1.01
C TYR A 489 -16.18 26.60 -0.04
N ASP A 490 -17.01 26.95 0.94
CA ASP A 490 -16.72 28.05 1.86
C ASP A 490 -15.48 27.79 2.73
N MET A 491 -15.26 26.54 3.16
CA MET A 491 -14.05 26.14 3.88
C MET A 491 -12.81 26.22 2.98
N LEU A 492 -12.91 25.69 1.75
CA LEU A 492 -11.82 25.74 0.77
C LEU A 492 -11.46 27.20 0.41
N ARG A 493 -12.48 28.07 0.29
CA ARG A 493 -12.31 29.51 0.07
C ARG A 493 -11.57 30.16 1.24
N GLY A 494 -11.97 29.90 2.48
CA GLY A 494 -11.30 30.43 3.68
C GLY A 494 -9.84 29.97 3.78
N TRP A 495 -9.54 28.72 3.40
CA TRP A 495 -8.18 28.22 3.28
C TRP A 495 -7.34 28.96 2.22
N ALA A 496 -7.92 29.29 1.07
CA ALA A 496 -7.24 30.08 0.05
C ALA A 496 -6.99 31.53 0.50
N GLU A 497 -7.89 32.13 1.30
CA GLU A 497 -7.67 33.43 1.95
C GLU A 497 -6.53 33.36 2.97
N TYR A 498 -6.46 32.30 3.78
CA TYR A 498 -5.34 32.04 4.67
C TYR A 498 -4.01 31.97 3.90
N LEU A 499 -3.95 31.20 2.81
CA LEU A 499 -2.74 31.11 1.99
C LEU A 499 -2.38 32.46 1.34
N SER A 500 -3.37 33.20 0.85
CA SER A 500 -3.17 34.52 0.20
C SER A 500 -2.45 35.52 1.09
N ASN A 501 -2.59 35.39 2.41
CA ASN A 501 -1.99 36.29 3.41
C ASN A 501 -0.66 35.79 3.96
N ASN A 502 -0.36 34.49 3.84
CA ASN A 502 0.74 33.86 4.59
C ASN A 502 1.79 33.15 3.71
N THR A 503 1.51 32.92 2.41
CA THR A 503 2.35 32.03 1.60
C THR A 503 3.67 32.65 1.11
N LEU A 504 3.71 33.94 0.78
CA LEU A 504 4.88 34.53 0.12
C LEU A 504 6.11 34.55 1.03
N HIS A 505 5.92 34.86 2.31
CA HIS A 505 6.98 34.89 3.31
C HIS A 505 6.67 33.91 4.44
N PRO A 506 6.84 32.59 4.21
CA PRO A 506 6.66 31.60 5.27
C PRO A 506 7.56 31.97 6.47
N THR A 507 7.01 31.95 7.68
CA THR A 507 7.81 32.21 8.89
C THR A 507 8.48 30.91 9.36
N ALA A 508 9.50 31.01 10.22
CA ALA A 508 10.12 29.83 10.85
C ALA A 508 9.13 28.99 11.69
N SER A 509 7.94 29.51 12.02
CA SER A 509 6.90 28.71 12.68
C SER A 509 6.16 27.76 11.74
N GLN A 510 6.36 27.91 10.42
CA GLN A 510 5.80 27.04 9.40
C GLN A 510 6.83 25.99 8.95
N GLN A 511 6.38 24.74 8.84
CA GLN A 511 7.18 23.59 8.45
C GLN A 511 6.75 23.03 7.11
N SER A 512 7.73 22.56 6.32
CA SER A 512 7.50 21.76 5.11
C SER A 512 7.07 20.33 5.45
N ALA A 513 6.80 19.51 4.42
CA ALA A 513 6.58 18.07 4.59
C ALA A 513 7.78 17.34 5.23
N ASP A 514 8.99 17.88 5.06
CA ASP A 514 10.25 17.34 5.61
C ASP A 514 10.53 17.82 7.05
N GLN A 515 9.53 18.44 7.70
CA GLN A 515 9.61 19.02 9.05
C GLN A 515 10.67 20.13 9.19
N GLN A 516 11.02 20.78 8.08
CA GLN A 516 12.01 21.86 8.08
C GLN A 516 11.35 23.20 8.37
N SER A 517 11.91 23.94 9.32
CA SER A 517 11.42 25.26 9.77
C SER A 517 12.24 26.37 9.11
N ILE A 518 12.00 26.61 7.82
CA ILE A 518 12.77 27.55 6.98
C ILE A 518 11.94 28.80 6.74
N SER A 519 12.39 29.95 7.25
CA SER A 519 11.77 31.25 6.93
C SER A 519 12.01 31.58 5.46
N ASN A 520 11.06 32.24 4.82
CA ASN A 520 11.15 32.63 3.40
C ASN A 520 11.43 31.42 2.47
N SER A 521 10.92 30.23 2.81
CA SER A 521 11.13 29.03 2.00
C SER A 521 10.49 29.16 0.62
N SER A 522 11.31 29.13 -0.44
CA SER A 522 10.85 29.20 -1.82
C SER A 522 9.93 28.04 -2.18
N ASN A 523 10.28 26.82 -1.73
CA ASN A 523 9.55 25.59 -2.04
C ASN A 523 8.19 25.53 -1.32
N LEU A 524 8.09 26.00 -0.08
CA LEU A 524 6.80 26.08 0.63
C LEU A 524 5.94 27.22 0.06
N SER A 525 6.55 28.36 -0.27
CA SER A 525 5.82 29.48 -0.86
C SER A 525 5.18 29.13 -2.20
N VAL A 526 5.92 28.48 -3.12
CA VAL A 526 5.39 28.17 -4.46
C VAL A 526 4.20 27.21 -4.38
N LYS A 527 4.21 26.26 -3.43
CA LYS A 527 3.06 25.37 -3.17
C LYS A 527 1.79 26.16 -2.86
N GLY A 528 1.87 27.10 -1.92
CA GLY A 528 0.69 27.87 -1.53
C GLY A 528 0.19 28.78 -2.66
N ILE A 529 1.09 29.31 -3.51
CA ILE A 529 0.68 30.11 -4.68
C ILE A 529 -0.07 29.25 -5.71
N ILE A 530 0.43 28.04 -6.02
CA ILE A 530 -0.28 27.11 -6.92
C ILE A 530 -1.63 26.70 -6.32
N ALA A 531 -1.71 26.50 -5.01
CA ALA A 531 -2.96 26.18 -4.32
C ALA A 531 -4.00 27.32 -4.39
N ILE A 532 -3.57 28.58 -4.35
CA ILE A 532 -4.45 29.73 -4.57
C ILE A 532 -5.00 29.72 -6.01
N GLN A 533 -4.17 29.40 -7.00
CA GLN A 533 -4.67 29.22 -8.38
C GLN A 533 -5.60 28.03 -8.51
N ALA A 534 -5.34 26.91 -7.82
CA ALA A 534 -6.27 25.79 -7.77
C ALA A 534 -7.64 26.23 -7.22
N MET A 535 -7.68 27.12 -6.22
CA MET A 535 -8.94 27.71 -5.75
C MET A 535 -9.62 28.58 -6.81
N ALA A 536 -8.87 29.36 -7.57
CA ALA A 536 -9.42 30.16 -8.68
C ALA A 536 -10.12 29.25 -9.71
N GLU A 537 -9.47 28.15 -10.09
CA GLU A 537 -10.01 27.18 -11.02
C GLU A 537 -11.23 26.42 -10.47
N MET A 538 -11.21 26.05 -9.19
CA MET A 538 -12.36 25.44 -8.52
C MET A 538 -13.56 26.40 -8.48
N SER A 539 -13.31 27.69 -8.24
CA SER A 539 -14.34 28.74 -8.25
C SER A 539 -14.95 28.90 -9.63
N GLN A 540 -14.12 28.94 -10.67
CA GLN A 540 -14.59 29.00 -12.05
C GLN A 540 -15.45 27.78 -12.42
N ALA A 541 -15.02 26.58 -12.02
CA ALA A 541 -15.71 25.33 -12.31
C ALA A 541 -17.13 25.24 -11.74
N ILE A 542 -17.42 25.99 -10.66
CA ILE A 542 -18.73 25.99 -10.01
C ILE A 542 -19.51 27.32 -10.18
N GLY A 543 -19.04 28.21 -11.07
CA GLY A 543 -19.71 29.48 -11.39
C GLY A 543 -19.56 30.58 -10.33
N LYS A 544 -18.47 30.57 -9.56
CA LYS A 544 -18.11 31.62 -8.60
C LYS A 544 -17.08 32.56 -9.22
N ASP A 545 -17.51 33.28 -10.26
CA ASP A 545 -16.61 34.05 -11.14
C ASP A 545 -15.84 35.16 -10.39
N ASP A 546 -16.44 35.83 -9.41
CA ASP A 546 -15.77 36.86 -8.60
C ASP A 546 -14.61 36.28 -7.79
N ASP A 547 -14.82 35.13 -7.14
CA ASP A 547 -13.76 34.42 -6.40
C ASP A 547 -12.69 33.87 -7.36
N ALA A 548 -13.08 33.42 -8.56
CA ALA A 548 -12.14 32.98 -9.58
C ALA A 548 -11.18 34.11 -10.00
N VAL A 549 -11.72 35.30 -10.26
CA VAL A 549 -10.93 36.49 -10.58
C VAL A 549 -10.05 36.90 -9.40
N LEU A 550 -10.62 36.94 -8.18
CA LEU A 550 -9.91 37.33 -6.97
C LEU A 550 -8.67 36.47 -6.72
N PHE A 551 -8.84 35.15 -6.66
CA PHE A 551 -7.73 34.24 -6.38
C PHE A 551 -6.78 34.11 -7.57
N GLY A 552 -7.26 34.17 -8.81
CA GLY A 552 -6.39 34.12 -9.99
C GLY A 552 -5.46 35.33 -10.09
N GLN A 553 -5.99 36.53 -9.83
CA GLN A 553 -5.17 37.75 -9.77
C GLN A 553 -4.17 37.69 -8.62
N ARG A 554 -4.61 37.22 -7.43
CA ARG A 554 -3.72 37.08 -6.27
C ARG A 554 -2.60 36.09 -6.53
N ALA A 555 -2.88 34.93 -7.11
CA ALA A 555 -1.87 33.93 -7.46
C ALA A 555 -0.85 34.50 -8.46
N THR A 556 -1.32 35.20 -9.50
CA THR A 556 -0.45 35.84 -10.50
C THR A 556 0.45 36.90 -9.87
N GLN A 557 -0.10 37.76 -9.00
CA GLN A 557 0.68 38.77 -8.28
C GLN A 557 1.76 38.11 -7.42
N LEU A 558 1.37 37.13 -6.59
CA LEU A 558 2.28 36.43 -5.70
C LEU A 558 3.37 35.69 -6.46
N MET A 559 3.06 35.11 -7.62
CA MET A 559 4.06 34.44 -8.47
C MET A 559 5.07 35.44 -9.03
N SER A 560 4.63 36.62 -9.47
CA SER A 560 5.55 37.67 -9.91
C SER A 560 6.48 38.14 -8.79
N GLU A 561 5.99 38.22 -7.54
CA GLU A 561 6.81 38.56 -6.38
C GLU A 561 7.77 37.43 -6.00
N TRP A 562 7.29 36.18 -6.03
CA TRP A 562 8.08 34.97 -5.80
C TRP A 562 9.24 34.85 -6.80
N ASP A 563 8.99 35.08 -8.09
CA ASP A 563 10.02 35.08 -9.14
C ASP A 563 11.14 36.10 -8.87
N MET A 564 10.84 37.24 -8.24
CA MET A 564 11.88 38.23 -7.91
C MET A 564 12.71 37.84 -6.67
N LEU A 565 12.13 37.09 -5.74
CA LEU A 565 12.72 36.78 -4.44
C LEU A 565 13.42 35.42 -4.39
N ALA A 566 12.89 34.45 -5.14
CA ALA A 566 13.27 33.05 -5.06
C ALA A 566 14.52 32.71 -5.89
N TYR A 567 14.91 33.59 -6.82
CA TYR A 567 16.05 33.34 -7.71
C TYR A 567 17.38 33.76 -7.11
N SER A 568 18.41 33.00 -7.42
CA SER A 568 19.80 33.46 -7.25
C SER A 568 20.07 34.69 -8.11
N SER A 569 20.98 35.54 -7.66
CA SER A 569 21.42 36.77 -8.32
C SER A 569 21.98 36.53 -9.74
N ASP A 570 22.63 35.39 -9.98
CA ASP A 570 23.09 34.95 -11.30
C ASP A 570 21.98 34.30 -12.15
N GLN A 571 20.77 34.18 -11.59
CA GLN A 571 19.59 33.55 -12.15
C GLN A 571 19.79 32.10 -12.61
N SER A 572 20.75 31.37 -12.02
CA SER A 572 21.04 29.98 -12.38
C SER A 572 20.08 28.99 -11.72
N HIS A 573 19.56 29.28 -10.52
CA HIS A 573 18.71 28.36 -9.77
C HIS A 573 17.80 29.07 -8.77
N VAL A 574 16.93 28.30 -8.11
CA VAL A 574 16.01 28.78 -7.08
C VAL A 574 16.64 28.49 -5.72
N LEU A 575 16.69 29.52 -4.89
CA LEU A 575 17.23 29.50 -3.55
C LEU A 575 16.34 28.66 -2.63
N MET A 576 16.92 28.03 -1.61
CA MET A 576 16.16 27.34 -0.57
C MET A 576 15.28 28.33 0.20
N ASP A 577 15.88 29.46 0.59
CA ASP A 577 15.24 30.60 1.23
C ASP A 577 15.72 31.93 0.63
N TYR A 578 14.84 32.93 0.65
CA TYR A 578 15.10 34.19 -0.04
C TYR A 578 16.34 34.91 0.51
N GLY A 579 17.21 35.30 -0.42
CA GLY A 579 18.42 36.07 -0.12
C GLY A 579 19.64 35.26 0.30
N ASP A 580 19.50 33.94 0.58
CA ASP A 580 20.67 33.07 0.74
C ASP A 580 21.14 32.55 -0.62
N GLU A 581 22.00 33.33 -1.26
CA GLU A 581 22.61 33.05 -2.57
C GLU A 581 23.42 31.75 -2.65
N SER A 582 23.77 31.15 -1.51
CA SER A 582 24.50 29.87 -1.46
C SER A 582 23.58 28.66 -1.34
N SER A 583 22.28 28.89 -1.15
CA SER A 583 21.29 27.86 -0.85
C SER A 583 20.57 27.34 -2.08
N TRP A 584 20.08 26.11 -2.00
CA TRP A 584 19.22 25.51 -3.03
C TRP A 584 18.31 24.46 -2.39
N ALA A 585 17.17 24.18 -3.01
CA ALA A 585 16.28 23.09 -2.61
C ALA A 585 15.89 22.23 -3.82
N LEU A 586 15.57 20.95 -3.58
CA LEU A 586 14.86 20.13 -4.55
C LEU A 586 13.42 20.63 -4.65
N MET A 587 13.10 21.30 -5.75
CA MET A 587 11.85 22.05 -5.94
C MET A 587 10.70 21.14 -6.34
N TYR A 588 10.39 20.13 -5.52
CA TYR A 588 9.32 19.16 -5.79
C TYR A 588 7.93 19.79 -5.90
N ASN A 589 7.69 20.97 -5.33
CA ASN A 589 6.41 21.69 -5.46
C ASN A 589 6.26 22.46 -6.77
N LEU A 590 7.15 22.27 -7.75
CA LEU A 590 6.89 22.67 -9.15
C LEU A 590 6.01 21.65 -9.88
N TYR A 591 5.96 20.40 -9.41
CA TYR A 591 5.13 19.34 -9.99
C TYR A 591 3.64 19.70 -10.11
N PRO A 592 2.99 20.28 -9.10
CA PRO A 592 1.56 20.61 -9.17
C PRO A 592 1.20 21.59 -10.28
N ASP A 593 2.07 22.52 -10.64
CA ASP A 593 1.81 23.44 -11.76
C ASP A 593 1.67 22.67 -13.08
N ARG A 594 2.47 21.60 -13.24
CA ARG A 594 2.42 20.69 -14.39
C ARG A 594 1.23 19.75 -14.33
N LEU A 595 0.97 19.15 -13.16
CA LEU A 595 -0.18 18.26 -12.94
C LEU A 595 -1.51 18.98 -13.19
N LEU A 596 -1.63 20.20 -12.65
CA LEU A 596 -2.82 21.03 -12.76
C LEU A 596 -2.80 21.91 -14.02
N GLY A 597 -1.75 21.87 -14.83
CA GLY A 597 -1.61 22.71 -16.03
C GLY A 597 -1.95 24.18 -15.77
N THR A 598 -1.57 24.72 -14.62
CA THR A 598 -1.88 26.11 -14.24
C THR A 598 -1.05 27.11 -15.03
N ASN A 599 0.13 26.70 -15.50
CA ASN A 599 1.08 27.53 -16.25
C ASN A 599 1.42 28.85 -15.54
N LEU A 600 1.41 28.85 -14.21
CA LEU A 600 1.84 29.98 -13.41
C LEU A 600 3.36 30.14 -13.48
N ILE A 601 4.06 29.01 -13.53
CA ILE A 601 5.51 28.97 -13.47
C ILE A 601 6.08 29.06 -14.87
N ASN A 602 6.96 30.03 -15.09
CA ASN A 602 7.62 30.19 -16.38
C ASN A 602 8.40 28.91 -16.76
N SER A 603 8.23 28.43 -18.00
CA SER A 603 8.92 27.23 -18.49
C SER A 603 10.44 27.28 -18.33
N THR A 604 11.05 28.48 -18.36
CA THR A 604 12.48 28.67 -18.16
C THR A 604 12.94 28.29 -16.75
N ILE A 605 12.06 28.33 -15.74
CA ILE A 605 12.38 27.91 -14.36
C ILE A 605 12.75 26.43 -14.34
N TYR A 606 11.93 25.58 -14.95
CA TYR A 606 12.15 24.15 -15.02
C TYR A 606 13.46 23.79 -15.74
N GLN A 607 13.78 24.48 -16.83
CA GLN A 607 15.03 24.29 -17.59
C GLN A 607 16.26 24.64 -16.74
N LYS A 608 16.23 25.81 -16.09
CA LYS A 608 17.31 26.29 -15.22
C LYS A 608 17.53 25.37 -14.02
N GLN A 609 16.46 24.96 -13.32
CA GLN A 609 16.57 24.01 -12.20
C GLN A 609 17.15 22.67 -12.65
N THR A 610 16.71 22.16 -13.81
CA THR A 610 17.19 20.87 -14.34
C THR A 610 18.68 20.95 -14.65
N SER A 611 19.12 22.03 -15.29
CA SER A 611 20.54 22.29 -15.57
C SER A 611 21.35 22.41 -14.28
N PHE A 612 20.84 23.15 -13.29
CA PHE A 612 21.50 23.33 -12.00
C PHE A 612 21.67 21.99 -11.26
N TYR A 613 20.64 21.16 -11.18
CA TYR A 613 20.74 19.84 -10.53
C TYR A 613 21.72 18.90 -11.24
N GLY A 614 21.83 19.00 -12.58
CA GLY A 614 22.87 18.28 -13.33
C GLY A 614 24.30 18.72 -12.98
N SER A 615 24.48 19.94 -12.48
CA SER A 615 25.79 20.46 -12.02
C SER A 615 26.14 20.08 -10.59
N LEU A 616 25.15 19.66 -9.77
CA LEU A 616 25.41 19.19 -8.42
C LEU A 616 26.13 17.84 -8.47
N ALA A 617 27.14 17.67 -7.61
CA ALA A 617 27.78 16.37 -7.43
C ALA A 617 26.73 15.37 -6.90
N SER A 618 26.18 14.54 -7.79
CA SER A 618 25.15 13.57 -7.45
C SER A 618 25.76 12.25 -7.01
N GLY A 619 25.29 11.74 -5.88
CA GLY A 619 25.60 10.38 -5.43
C GLY A 619 24.82 9.36 -6.26
N ASN A 620 25.14 8.08 -6.09
CA ASN A 620 24.50 6.99 -6.85
C ASN A 620 22.97 6.91 -6.65
N PHE A 621 22.47 7.43 -5.52
CA PHE A 621 21.08 7.26 -5.06
C PHE A 621 20.21 8.51 -5.17
N GLY A 622 20.73 9.63 -5.69
CA GLY A 622 19.92 10.85 -5.90
C GLY A 622 20.56 12.13 -5.43
N LEU A 623 19.71 13.16 -5.34
CA LEU A 623 20.02 14.50 -4.86
C LEU A 623 19.54 14.66 -3.42
N GLY A 624 20.23 15.54 -2.68
CA GLY A 624 19.77 15.96 -1.36
C GLY A 624 18.46 16.72 -1.44
N ILE A 625 17.69 16.74 -0.33
CA ILE A 625 16.45 17.52 -0.24
C ILE A 625 16.72 19.02 -0.43
N ASN A 626 17.84 19.51 0.12
CA ASN A 626 18.33 20.88 -0.07
C ASN A 626 19.81 21.00 0.35
N SER A 627 20.36 22.21 0.24
CA SER A 627 21.75 22.53 0.63
C SER A 627 22.07 22.22 2.10
N ALA A 628 21.08 22.32 3.00
CA ALA A 628 21.24 22.00 4.43
C ALA A 628 21.11 20.50 4.76
N GLN A 629 20.42 19.72 3.92
CA GLN A 629 20.22 18.27 4.05
C GLN A 629 20.71 17.55 2.78
N ASN A 630 21.93 17.87 2.37
CA ASN A 630 22.49 17.40 1.09
C ASN A 630 22.84 15.90 1.05
N THR A 631 22.79 15.19 2.17
CA THR A 631 23.03 13.74 2.26
C THR A 631 21.76 12.90 2.44
N THR A 632 20.58 13.52 2.53
CA THR A 632 19.30 12.82 2.71
C THR A 632 18.55 12.84 1.38
N GLY A 633 18.26 11.66 0.85
CA GLY A 633 17.45 11.49 -0.35
C GLY A 633 15.99 11.25 0.00
N ASN A 634 15.10 11.66 -0.91
CA ASN A 634 13.69 11.31 -0.85
C ASN A 634 13.20 10.90 -2.25
N SER A 635 12.80 9.64 -2.42
CA SER A 635 12.38 9.11 -3.73
C SER A 635 11.10 9.77 -4.24
N ALA A 636 10.15 10.10 -3.35
CA ALA A 636 8.89 10.75 -3.74
C ALA A 636 9.15 12.16 -4.30
N TRP A 637 9.94 12.96 -3.59
CA TRP A 637 10.32 14.30 -4.04
C TRP A 637 11.12 14.30 -5.33
N MET A 638 12.00 13.33 -5.49
CA MET A 638 12.79 13.18 -6.71
C MET A 638 11.92 12.89 -7.93
N LEU A 639 10.89 12.04 -7.79
CA LEU A 639 9.97 11.74 -8.89
C LEU A 639 8.95 12.85 -9.15
N PHE A 640 8.55 13.60 -8.13
CA PHE A 640 7.74 14.82 -8.32
C PHE A 640 8.51 15.84 -9.16
N TYR A 641 9.74 16.19 -8.75
CA TYR A 641 10.55 17.11 -9.55
C TYR A 641 10.88 16.51 -10.94
N GLY A 642 11.18 15.21 -11.02
CA GLY A 642 11.41 14.53 -12.30
C GLY A 642 10.25 14.69 -13.27
N ALA A 643 9.02 14.49 -12.80
CA ALA A 643 7.81 14.72 -13.59
C ALA A 643 7.62 16.20 -13.96
N ALA A 644 8.11 17.12 -13.14
CA ALA A 644 8.07 18.55 -13.41
C ALA A 644 9.07 18.99 -14.51
N ALA A 645 10.22 18.29 -14.60
CA ALA A 645 11.32 18.63 -15.50
C ALA A 645 10.88 18.66 -16.98
N THR A 646 11.41 19.63 -17.72
CA THR A 646 11.08 19.84 -19.14
C THR A 646 11.96 19.07 -20.12
N GLU A 647 13.11 18.57 -19.65
CA GLU A 647 14.08 17.86 -20.47
C GLU A 647 14.04 16.36 -20.17
N SER A 648 13.93 15.54 -21.22
CA SER A 648 13.89 14.08 -21.12
C SER A 648 15.06 13.52 -20.33
N ASP A 649 16.24 14.14 -20.49
CA ASP A 649 17.49 13.66 -19.91
C ASP A 649 17.53 13.93 -18.39
N GLY A 650 16.96 15.06 -17.95
CA GLY A 650 16.82 15.39 -16.53
C GLY A 650 15.90 14.40 -15.81
N LEU A 651 14.72 14.13 -16.37
CA LEU A 651 13.80 13.11 -15.85
C LEU A 651 14.47 11.72 -15.82
N GLN A 652 15.14 11.33 -16.90
CA GLN A 652 15.79 10.02 -17.00
C GLN A 652 16.92 9.84 -15.98
N SER A 653 17.69 10.90 -15.71
CA SER A 653 18.74 10.89 -14.67
C SER A 653 18.15 10.67 -13.28
N LEU A 654 17.08 11.38 -12.94
CA LEU A 654 16.39 11.26 -11.63
C LEU A 654 15.74 9.88 -11.46
N ILE A 655 15.10 9.35 -12.51
CA ILE A 655 14.60 7.98 -12.54
C ILE A 655 15.73 6.98 -12.29
N SER A 656 16.86 7.15 -12.97
CA SER A 656 18.00 6.23 -12.86
C SER A 656 18.55 6.22 -11.43
N MET A 657 18.64 7.38 -10.78
CA MET A 657 19.06 7.48 -9.38
C MET A 657 18.06 6.86 -8.39
N ALA A 658 16.75 7.06 -8.59
CA ALA A 658 15.72 6.38 -7.79
C ALA A 658 15.80 4.86 -7.97
N TRP A 659 15.96 4.41 -9.22
CA TRP A 659 16.09 3.00 -9.56
C TRP A 659 17.35 2.39 -8.95
N ASN A 660 18.49 3.09 -8.95
CA ASN A 660 19.71 2.62 -8.31
C ASN A 660 19.51 2.36 -6.81
N HIS A 661 18.71 3.19 -6.13
CA HIS A 661 18.37 2.93 -4.73
C HIS A 661 17.37 1.77 -4.59
N ALA A 662 16.29 1.77 -5.38
CA ALA A 662 15.26 0.74 -5.36
C ALA A 662 15.79 -0.65 -5.76
N SER A 663 16.83 -0.71 -6.59
CA SER A 663 17.52 -1.92 -7.07
C SER A 663 18.77 -2.25 -6.25
N SER A 664 19.08 -1.48 -5.21
CA SER A 664 20.13 -1.83 -4.27
C SER A 664 19.57 -2.74 -3.18
N ASN A 665 20.09 -3.96 -3.11
CA ASN A 665 19.82 -4.88 -2.02
C ASN A 665 20.88 -4.85 -0.92
N GLN A 666 21.76 -3.83 -0.90
CA GLN A 666 22.81 -3.75 0.12
C GLN A 666 22.31 -3.25 1.47
N SER A 667 21.21 -2.48 1.48
CA SER A 667 20.54 -2.02 2.69
C SER A 667 19.36 -2.92 3.05
N ARG A 668 18.85 -2.81 4.29
CA ARG A 668 17.64 -3.54 4.71
C ARG A 668 16.41 -2.67 4.48
N GLY A 669 15.24 -3.30 4.43
CA GLY A 669 13.94 -2.63 4.49
C GLY A 669 13.14 -2.73 3.20
N VAL A 670 11.83 -2.59 3.34
CA VAL A 670 10.91 -2.43 2.21
C VAL A 670 11.10 -1.03 1.63
N PHE A 671 11.03 -0.91 0.30
CA PHE A 671 11.36 0.28 -0.49
C PHE A 671 11.03 1.61 0.21
N PRO A 672 12.04 2.26 0.83
CA PRO A 672 11.82 3.38 1.72
C PRO A 672 11.71 4.70 0.94
N THR A 673 10.94 5.65 1.46
CA THR A 673 10.90 7.00 0.86
C THR A 673 12.10 7.84 1.25
N MET A 674 12.69 7.66 2.44
CA MET A 674 13.85 8.42 2.89
C MET A 674 15.06 7.52 3.17
N TYR A 675 16.22 7.96 2.70
CA TYR A 675 17.47 7.20 2.77
C TYR A 675 18.69 8.11 2.73
N ASN A 676 19.85 7.58 3.14
CA ASN A 676 21.12 8.28 3.04
C ASN A 676 21.68 8.16 1.62
N LEU A 677 22.10 9.27 1.00
CA LEU A 677 22.68 9.30 -0.35
C LEU A 677 24.11 8.76 -0.42
N SER A 678 24.78 8.65 0.73
CA SER A 678 26.13 8.12 0.86
C SER A 678 26.14 6.65 1.31
N GLY A 679 27.29 5.99 1.10
CA GLY A 679 27.47 4.59 1.47
C GLY A 679 26.55 3.66 0.67
N ILE A 680 25.82 2.80 1.37
CA ILE A 680 24.98 1.73 0.77
C ILE A 680 23.50 2.11 0.64
N GLY A 681 23.13 3.37 0.90
CA GLY A 681 21.73 3.79 0.76
C GLY A 681 20.87 3.47 1.98
N ASN A 682 21.44 3.50 3.20
CA ASN A 682 20.72 3.10 4.40
C ASN A 682 19.40 3.88 4.57
N LEU A 683 18.31 3.16 4.80
CA LEU A 683 17.01 3.74 5.10
C LEU A 683 17.09 4.69 6.31
N THR A 684 16.35 5.79 6.26
CA THR A 684 16.20 6.71 7.40
C THR A 684 14.74 6.91 7.79
N GLY A 685 13.79 6.56 6.91
CA GLY A 685 12.37 6.54 7.20
C GLY A 685 11.53 6.03 6.03
N GLY A 686 10.24 5.84 6.26
CA GLY A 686 9.27 5.53 5.22
C GLY A 686 9.38 4.14 4.61
N SER A 687 9.88 3.15 5.36
CA SER A 687 9.92 1.77 4.88
C SER A 687 8.49 1.25 4.64
N ALA A 688 8.23 0.73 3.44
CA ALA A 688 6.88 0.35 2.97
C ALA A 688 5.86 1.51 2.91
N SER A 689 6.30 2.78 2.91
CA SER A 689 5.38 3.93 2.94
C SER A 689 4.54 4.07 1.66
N PRO A 690 3.24 4.41 1.76
CA PRO A 690 2.41 4.70 0.60
C PRO A 690 2.83 5.98 -0.16
N ALA A 691 3.70 6.80 0.40
CA ALA A 691 4.26 7.95 -0.31
C ALA A 691 5.04 7.55 -1.59
N GLN A 692 5.41 6.27 -1.77
CA GLN A 692 5.92 5.77 -3.06
C GLN A 692 4.90 5.83 -4.21
N GLY A 693 3.63 6.20 -3.97
CA GLY A 693 2.70 6.52 -5.05
C GLY A 693 3.20 7.67 -5.93
N ALA A 694 4.16 8.45 -5.46
CA ALA A 694 4.89 9.45 -6.23
C ALA A 694 5.68 8.85 -7.41
N MET A 695 5.99 7.56 -7.40
CA MET A 695 6.55 6.88 -8.58
C MET A 695 5.63 6.97 -9.79
N PHE A 696 4.32 7.21 -9.61
CA PHE A 696 3.36 7.39 -10.70
C PHE A 696 3.25 8.85 -11.16
N ALA A 697 4.00 9.79 -10.59
CA ALA A 697 3.92 11.22 -10.93
C ALA A 697 4.05 11.50 -12.44
N PRO A 698 5.04 10.93 -13.17
CA PRO A 698 5.10 11.05 -14.62
C PRO A 698 3.89 10.46 -15.36
N LEU A 699 3.34 9.33 -14.89
CA LEU A 699 2.16 8.71 -15.52
C LEU A 699 0.88 9.53 -15.29
N ALA A 700 0.74 10.14 -14.11
CA ALA A 700 -0.42 10.97 -13.77
C ALA A 700 -0.55 12.21 -14.67
N LEU A 701 0.55 12.72 -15.24
CA LEU A 701 0.51 13.81 -16.22
C LEU A 701 -0.19 13.43 -17.54
N SER A 702 -0.33 12.13 -17.83
CA SER A 702 -1.03 11.64 -19.03
C SER A 702 -2.53 11.44 -18.82
N VAL A 703 -3.03 11.63 -17.60
CA VAL A 703 -4.46 11.48 -17.29
C VAL A 703 -5.22 12.63 -17.92
N ALA A 704 -6.23 12.31 -18.75
CA ALA A 704 -7.02 13.31 -19.43
C ALA A 704 -7.89 14.09 -18.43
N ASN A 705 -7.87 15.42 -18.55
CA ASN A 705 -8.81 16.29 -17.85
C ASN A 705 -10.23 16.06 -18.38
N LYS A 706 -11.20 16.16 -17.47
CA LYS A 706 -12.63 16.08 -17.75
C LYS A 706 -13.29 17.39 -17.33
N THR A 707 -14.41 17.72 -17.96
CA THR A 707 -15.28 18.80 -17.49
C THR A 707 -15.77 18.47 -16.09
N ILE A 708 -15.57 19.40 -15.15
CA ILE A 708 -16.04 19.26 -13.77
C ILE A 708 -17.56 19.43 -13.77
N VAL A 709 -18.27 18.44 -13.24
CA VAL A 709 -19.72 18.45 -13.09
C VAL A 709 -20.06 18.52 -11.61
N VAL A 710 -20.95 19.44 -11.26
CA VAL A 710 -21.51 19.57 -9.91
C VAL A 710 -22.92 19.00 -9.91
N PRO A 711 -23.31 18.17 -8.92
CA PRO A 711 -24.70 17.74 -8.78
C PRO A 711 -25.61 18.94 -8.58
N SER A 712 -26.62 19.11 -9.43
CA SER A 712 -27.61 20.19 -9.29
C SER A 712 -28.31 20.05 -7.94
N THR A 713 -28.14 21.03 -7.05
CA THR A 713 -29.00 21.15 -5.87
C THR A 713 -30.41 21.46 -6.37
N SER A 714 -31.29 20.46 -6.32
CA SER A 714 -32.72 20.68 -6.53
C SER A 714 -33.25 21.47 -5.34
N SER A 715 -33.07 22.79 -5.40
CA SER A 715 -33.77 23.75 -4.56
C SER A 715 -35.22 23.82 -5.05
N SER A 716 -36.04 22.84 -4.69
CA SER A 716 -37.49 22.94 -4.80
C SER A 716 -38.02 23.89 -3.71
N SER A 717 -37.80 25.19 -3.90
CA SER A 717 -38.69 26.19 -3.31
C SER A 717 -40.00 26.16 -4.11
N PRO A 718 -41.15 25.83 -3.51
CA PRO A 718 -42.42 25.87 -4.23
C PRO A 718 -42.83 27.34 -4.40
N SER A 719 -42.50 27.94 -5.55
CA SER A 719 -43.15 29.17 -5.97
C SER A 719 -44.56 28.80 -6.47
N ILE A 720 -45.56 29.08 -5.64
CA ILE A 720 -46.96 29.08 -6.05
C ILE A 720 -47.13 30.27 -6.99
N SER A 721 -47.23 30.02 -8.29
CA SER A 721 -47.72 30.99 -9.27
C SER A 721 -49.09 30.56 -9.80
N PHE A 722 -50.08 31.43 -9.64
CA PHE A 722 -51.43 31.25 -10.15
C PHE A 722 -51.44 31.38 -11.69
N PRO A 723 -52.31 30.63 -12.39
CA PRO A 723 -52.33 30.63 -13.85
C PRO A 723 -53.03 31.88 -14.38
N SER A 724 -52.36 32.58 -15.30
CA SER A 724 -53.02 33.50 -16.24
C SER A 724 -52.93 32.91 -17.64
N ASP A 725 -54.10 32.65 -18.21
CA ASP A 725 -54.31 32.33 -19.62
C ASP A 725 -53.55 33.30 -20.53
N ASN A 726 -52.76 32.76 -21.46
CA ASN A 726 -52.85 33.17 -22.86
C ASN A 726 -52.17 32.15 -23.76
N SER A 727 -52.99 31.64 -24.68
CA SER A 727 -52.68 30.75 -25.78
C SER A 727 -51.74 31.40 -26.81
N ALA A 728 -50.68 30.70 -27.20
CA ALA A 728 -50.13 30.77 -28.55
C ALA A 728 -49.38 29.47 -28.89
N ASN A 729 -49.79 28.88 -30.01
CA ASN A 729 -49.30 27.64 -30.60
C ASN A 729 -47.80 27.66 -30.90
N ASN A 730 -47.09 26.55 -30.63
CA ASN A 730 -46.27 25.92 -31.66
C ASN A 730 -45.82 24.50 -31.31
N GLU A 731 -45.75 23.70 -32.37
CA GLU A 731 -45.64 22.25 -32.53
C GLU A 731 -44.52 21.54 -31.72
N SER A 732 -44.88 20.45 -31.05
CA SER A 732 -43.95 19.43 -30.56
C SER A 732 -43.75 18.35 -31.63
N LYS A 733 -42.56 18.30 -32.25
CA LYS A 733 -42.13 17.13 -33.05
C LYS A 733 -41.53 16.06 -32.15
N SER A 734 -42.19 14.91 -32.11
CA SER A 734 -41.67 13.65 -31.58
C SER A 734 -40.50 13.14 -32.43
N VAL A 735 -39.33 12.93 -31.83
CA VAL A 735 -38.22 12.24 -32.51
C VAL A 735 -38.33 10.74 -32.25
N ASN A 736 -38.45 10.01 -33.36
CA ASN A 736 -38.62 8.57 -33.44
C ASN A 736 -37.26 7.88 -33.21
N VAL A 737 -37.13 7.14 -32.11
CA VAL A 737 -35.95 6.34 -31.77
C VAL A 737 -35.98 5.06 -32.61
N GLY A 738 -35.47 5.16 -33.83
CA GLY A 738 -35.51 4.06 -34.80
C GLY A 738 -34.64 4.29 -36.02
N ALA A 739 -33.44 4.86 -35.86
CA ALA A 739 -32.44 5.00 -36.95
C ALA A 739 -30.99 5.17 -36.46
N ILE A 740 -30.65 4.76 -35.22
CA ILE A 740 -29.28 4.82 -34.68
C ILE A 740 -28.83 3.41 -34.26
N VAL A 741 -28.88 2.44 -35.18
CA VAL A 741 -28.20 1.14 -35.01
C VAL A 741 -27.52 0.64 -36.32
N GLY A 742 -27.74 1.28 -37.48
CA GLY A 742 -27.18 0.79 -38.75
C GLY A 742 -25.79 1.31 -39.15
N GLY A 743 -25.27 2.38 -38.51
CA GLY A 743 -24.11 3.13 -39.03
C GLY A 743 -22.74 2.77 -38.43
N VAL A 744 -22.67 2.06 -37.30
CA VAL A 744 -21.42 1.89 -36.54
C VAL A 744 -20.62 0.65 -36.99
N VAL A 745 -21.24 -0.33 -37.63
CA VAL A 745 -20.57 -1.58 -38.03
C VAL A 745 -19.84 -1.46 -39.39
N GLY A 746 -20.21 -0.49 -40.23
CA GLY A 746 -19.54 -0.26 -41.53
C GLY A 746 -18.25 0.58 -41.45
N GLY A 747 -18.09 1.42 -40.44
CA GLY A 747 -16.96 2.36 -40.33
C GLY A 747 -15.66 1.75 -39.81
N LEU A 748 -15.74 0.69 -39.00
CA LEU A 748 -14.56 0.07 -38.36
C LEU A 748 -13.73 -0.80 -39.32
N GLY A 749 -14.34 -1.32 -40.40
CA GLY A 749 -13.63 -2.13 -41.40
C GLY A 749 -12.67 -1.33 -42.29
N VAL A 750 -12.98 -0.06 -42.56
CA VAL A 750 -12.17 0.80 -43.45
C VAL A 750 -10.93 1.34 -42.73
N ILE A 751 -11.03 1.63 -41.44
CA ILE A 751 -9.91 2.12 -40.63
C ILE A 751 -8.88 1.01 -40.38
N GLY A 752 -9.31 -0.24 -40.18
CA GLY A 752 -8.42 -1.39 -40.04
C GLY A 752 -7.53 -1.63 -41.27
N CYS A 753 -8.07 -1.47 -42.48
CA CYS A 753 -7.32 -1.66 -43.72
C CYS A 753 -6.27 -0.55 -43.97
N LEU A 754 -6.53 0.68 -43.53
CA LEU A 754 -5.59 1.80 -43.67
C LEU A 754 -4.40 1.70 -42.70
N ILE A 755 -4.64 1.19 -41.50
CA ILE A 755 -3.58 0.94 -40.50
C ILE A 755 -2.66 -0.21 -40.95
N GLY A 756 -3.23 -1.29 -41.52
CA GLY A 756 -2.44 -2.40 -42.08
C GLY A 756 -1.51 -1.97 -43.23
N ALA A 757 -1.97 -1.08 -44.10
CA ALA A 757 -1.17 -0.55 -45.21
C ALA A 757 -0.03 0.37 -44.74
N PHE A 758 -0.23 1.12 -43.66
CA PHE A 758 0.79 2.00 -43.08
C PHE A 758 1.92 1.20 -42.39
N VAL A 759 1.58 0.13 -41.68
CA VAL A 759 2.56 -0.75 -41.01
C VAL A 759 3.44 -1.47 -42.03
N LEU A 760 2.87 -1.96 -43.13
CA LEU A 760 3.65 -2.61 -44.21
C LEU A 760 4.57 -1.64 -44.96
N ARG A 761 4.20 -0.35 -45.04
CA ARG A 761 5.03 0.68 -45.67
C ARG A 761 6.15 1.22 -44.76
N SER A 762 5.99 1.13 -43.44
CA SER A 762 7.04 1.50 -42.47
C SER A 762 8.18 0.47 -42.42
N ARG A 763 7.86 -0.83 -42.57
CA ARG A 763 8.85 -1.91 -42.51
C ARG A 763 9.78 -2.00 -43.72
N SER A 764 9.45 -1.35 -44.85
CA SER A 764 10.32 -1.32 -46.03
C SER A 764 11.37 -0.19 -46.01
N LYS A 765 11.24 0.81 -45.13
CA LYS A 765 12.19 1.92 -45.02
C LYS A 765 13.33 1.68 -44.03
N THR A 766 13.18 0.78 -43.06
CA THR A 766 14.22 0.53 -42.04
C THR A 766 15.30 -0.47 -42.47
N ARG A 767 15.35 -0.86 -43.75
CA ARG A 767 16.42 -1.73 -44.31
C ARG A 767 17.53 -0.99 -45.06
N ARG A 768 17.58 0.35 -44.97
CA ARG A 768 18.67 1.15 -45.52
C ARG A 768 19.13 2.21 -44.52
N GLN A 769 19.97 1.80 -43.58
CA GLN A 769 21.12 2.55 -43.08
C GLN A 769 21.78 1.75 -41.96
N GLY A 770 23.04 1.38 -42.18
CA GLY A 770 23.93 0.79 -41.19
C GLY A 770 25.26 1.55 -41.17
N GLY A 771 25.95 1.46 -40.02
CA GLY A 771 27.28 2.02 -39.71
C GLY A 771 27.20 3.41 -39.05
N ILE A 772 27.95 3.77 -38.00
CA ILE A 772 29.28 3.38 -37.51
C ILE A 772 29.39 3.62 -35.97
N HIS A 773 30.31 2.90 -35.32
CA HIS A 773 30.72 2.85 -33.90
C HIS A 773 30.95 4.17 -33.13
N ASP A 774 30.75 4.14 -31.80
CA ASP A 774 31.81 4.54 -30.86
C ASP A 774 31.74 3.81 -29.49
N MET A 775 32.91 3.66 -28.86
CA MET A 775 33.18 2.79 -27.71
C MET A 775 32.91 3.47 -26.36
N ALA A 776 32.19 2.79 -25.45
CA ALA A 776 32.18 3.09 -24.02
C ALA A 776 32.43 1.82 -23.20
N ALA A 777 33.19 1.98 -22.11
CA ALA A 777 33.88 0.93 -21.38
C ALA A 777 32.99 -0.21 -20.87
N ARG A 778 33.45 -1.44 -21.09
CA ARG A 778 32.85 -2.68 -20.62
C ARG A 778 33.25 -2.95 -19.16
N PRO A 779 32.32 -3.17 -18.22
CA PRO A 779 32.63 -3.90 -17.00
C PRO A 779 32.80 -5.39 -17.32
N VAL A 780 33.81 -6.02 -16.72
CA VAL A 780 34.18 -7.43 -16.95
C VAL A 780 33.24 -8.33 -16.14
N PRO A 781 32.60 -9.36 -16.74
CA PRO A 781 31.78 -10.31 -15.99
C PRO A 781 32.65 -11.27 -15.18
N PHE A 782 32.34 -11.45 -13.89
CA PHE A 782 32.94 -12.51 -13.08
C PHE A 782 32.28 -13.85 -13.42
N LEU A 783 33.08 -14.79 -13.91
CA LEU A 783 32.73 -16.20 -14.10
C LEU A 783 32.87 -16.95 -12.77
N TYR A 784 31.82 -17.66 -12.37
CA TYR A 784 31.90 -18.69 -11.33
C TYR A 784 32.61 -19.91 -11.94
N ASP A 785 33.81 -20.26 -11.44
CA ASP A 785 34.47 -21.52 -11.75
C ASP A 785 34.10 -22.56 -10.68
N MET A 786 33.38 -23.60 -11.09
CA MET A 786 33.17 -24.81 -10.31
C MET A 786 34.26 -25.81 -10.73
N THR A 787 35.31 -25.99 -9.92
CA THR A 787 35.97 -27.29 -9.68
C THR A 787 37.17 -27.17 -8.73
N VAL A 788 36.97 -27.45 -7.44
CA VAL A 788 38.03 -28.03 -6.56
C VAL A 788 37.35 -28.95 -5.52
N PRO A 789 37.77 -30.21 -5.35
CA PRO A 789 37.18 -31.15 -4.39
C PRO A 789 37.60 -30.85 -2.94
N PRO A 790 36.80 -31.25 -1.93
CA PRO A 790 37.09 -30.92 -0.54
C PRO A 790 38.15 -31.86 0.08
N GLU A 791 39.21 -31.28 0.65
CA GLU A 791 40.11 -31.96 1.58
C GLU A 791 39.50 -31.99 2.99
N PHE A 792 39.45 -33.19 3.56
CA PHE A 792 39.03 -33.49 4.92
C PHE A 792 40.00 -32.93 5.97
N TYR A 793 39.50 -32.17 6.95
CA TYR A 793 40.17 -32.01 8.24
C TYR A 793 39.31 -32.57 9.38
N VAL A 794 39.84 -33.63 9.99
CA VAL A 794 39.30 -34.34 11.14
C VAL A 794 39.44 -33.49 12.41
N SER A 795 38.33 -33.15 13.05
CA SER A 795 38.34 -32.57 14.41
C SER A 795 38.37 -33.70 15.45
N LYS A 796 39.38 -33.69 16.33
CA LYS A 796 39.46 -34.56 17.52
C LYS A 796 39.10 -33.78 18.77
N GLY A 797 38.09 -34.29 19.48
CA GLY A 797 38.13 -34.50 20.93
C GLY A 797 37.68 -33.35 21.85
N ALA A 798 36.46 -33.47 22.35
CA ALA A 798 36.00 -32.82 23.58
C ALA A 798 36.38 -33.65 24.82
N GLN A 799 36.81 -33.01 25.92
CA GLN A 799 36.65 -33.44 27.32
C GLN A 799 37.01 -32.28 28.30
N PRO A 800 36.59 -32.32 29.58
CA PRO A 800 35.88 -31.21 30.25
C PRO A 800 36.68 -30.50 31.36
N PHE A 801 36.25 -29.29 31.74
CA PHE A 801 36.83 -28.52 32.85
C PHE A 801 36.20 -28.85 34.22
N ASN A 802 37.08 -29.09 35.20
CA ASN A 802 36.77 -29.30 36.62
C ASN A 802 37.10 -28.03 37.46
N ILE A 803 36.48 -27.93 38.63
CA ILE A 803 36.33 -26.74 39.50
C ILE A 803 37.46 -26.57 40.54
N ALA A 804 37.81 -25.29 40.84
CA ALA A 804 38.36 -24.68 42.09
C ALA A 804 39.87 -24.83 42.47
N PRO A 805 40.42 -24.05 43.45
CA PRO A 805 40.35 -22.58 43.71
C PRO A 805 41.70 -21.92 44.16
N ASN A 806 41.69 -20.59 44.41
CA ASN A 806 42.58 -19.74 45.27
C ASN A 806 43.72 -18.86 44.67
N ASN A 807 43.48 -17.52 44.64
CA ASN A 807 44.18 -16.34 45.23
C ASN A 807 45.70 -16.37 45.61
N PRO A 808 46.39 -15.22 45.86
CA PRO A 808 46.34 -13.84 45.30
C PRO A 808 47.76 -13.20 45.02
N SER A 809 47.78 -11.90 44.68
CA SER A 809 48.92 -10.94 44.47
C SER A 809 49.44 -10.87 43.02
N SER A 810 49.65 -9.72 42.38
CA SER A 810 50.21 -8.43 42.85
C SER A 810 49.63 -7.20 42.08
N ARG A 811 49.77 -6.03 42.69
CA ARG A 811 49.42 -4.69 42.17
C ARG A 811 50.54 -4.11 41.30
N GLU A 812 50.12 -3.37 40.28
CA GLU A 812 50.67 -2.13 39.66
C GLU A 812 50.32 -2.21 38.15
N GLY A 813 49.76 -1.23 37.44
CA GLY A 813 49.47 0.18 37.63
C GLY A 813 49.41 0.74 36.21
N LEU A 814 48.22 1.09 35.68
CA LEU A 814 48.10 1.58 34.31
C LEU A 814 47.11 2.74 34.19
N ARG A 815 47.66 3.86 33.70
CA ARG A 815 46.98 5.09 33.28
C ARG A 815 45.95 4.78 32.19
N VAL A 816 44.76 5.36 32.32
CA VAL A 816 43.76 5.47 31.27
C VAL A 816 43.68 6.93 30.82
N ILE A 817 43.93 7.16 29.54
CA ILE A 817 43.64 8.41 28.82
C ILE A 817 42.22 8.26 28.23
N PRO A 818 41.33 9.26 28.38
CA PRO A 818 39.91 9.12 28.04
C PRO A 818 39.64 9.35 26.53
N PRO A 819 38.69 8.61 25.92
CA PRO A 819 38.17 8.94 24.61
C PRO A 819 37.18 10.11 24.66
N SER A 820 37.26 10.91 23.61
CA SER A 820 36.72 12.25 23.41
C SER A 820 35.20 12.32 23.18
N LYS A 821 34.66 13.45 23.63
CA LYS A 821 33.30 13.99 23.50
C LYS A 821 32.72 13.93 22.08
N ARG A 822 31.55 13.29 21.94
CA ARG A 822 30.40 13.75 21.12
C ARG A 822 29.18 12.86 21.45
N ARG A 823 28.54 13.17 22.56
CA ARG A 823 27.14 12.90 22.89
C ARG A 823 26.80 13.84 24.05
N ASP A 824 25.58 14.37 24.04
CA ASP A 824 25.00 15.37 24.95
C ASP A 824 25.09 16.82 24.45
N VAL A 825 24.23 17.14 23.46
CA VAL A 825 23.46 18.41 23.44
C VAL A 825 22.09 18.13 22.81
N ALA A 826 21.13 17.73 23.63
CA ALA A 826 19.71 17.97 23.41
C ALA A 826 19.03 17.81 24.78
N LEU A 827 18.81 18.95 25.44
CA LEU A 827 17.92 19.24 26.58
C LEU A 827 18.61 20.31 27.45
N ASP A 828 18.39 21.59 27.13
CA ASP A 828 17.73 22.54 28.02
C ASP A 828 17.91 24.00 27.52
N HIS A 829 16.84 24.80 27.69
CA HIS A 829 16.79 26.22 28.10
C HIS A 829 15.49 26.89 27.57
N GLY A 830 14.69 27.60 28.37
CA GLY A 830 14.88 27.96 29.77
C GLY A 830 13.65 28.61 30.42
N ILE A 831 13.65 28.56 31.75
CA ILE A 831 12.72 29.22 32.66
C ILE A 831 13.35 30.55 33.11
N VAL A 832 12.55 31.63 33.11
CA VAL A 832 12.92 32.94 33.65
C VAL A 832 12.47 33.07 35.12
N SER A 833 13.37 33.57 35.95
CA SER A 833 13.32 33.70 37.41
C SER A 833 12.57 34.93 37.92
N ARG A 834 11.96 34.87 39.13
CA ARG A 834 11.98 35.94 40.17
C ARG A 834 11.35 35.47 41.53
N PRO A 835 11.49 36.20 42.68
CA PRO A 835 12.34 35.81 43.81
C PRO A 835 11.60 35.55 45.16
N THR A 836 12.36 35.04 46.14
CA THR A 836 12.02 34.75 47.56
C THR A 836 11.77 36.00 48.42
N PRO A 837 10.92 35.93 49.46
CA PRO A 837 11.39 35.93 50.88
C PRO A 837 10.53 34.98 51.77
N GLY A 838 10.86 34.49 52.96
CA GLY A 838 11.58 35.01 54.13
C GLY A 838 10.68 34.79 55.37
N ALA A 839 11.16 34.12 56.42
CA ALA A 839 10.40 33.72 57.62
C ALA A 839 10.18 34.88 58.64
N LEU A 840 9.07 34.84 59.42
CA LEU A 840 8.98 35.00 60.90
C LEU A 840 7.61 35.53 61.43
N VAL A 841 7.15 34.90 62.53
CA VAL A 841 6.36 35.42 63.70
C VAL A 841 4.82 35.59 63.57
N GLY A 842 4.07 35.00 64.54
CA GLY A 842 2.61 35.12 64.76
C GLY A 842 2.18 36.46 65.41
N PRO A 843 1.00 36.61 66.08
CA PRO A 843 0.20 35.56 66.76
C PRO A 843 -1.37 35.71 66.70
N GLU A 844 -2.04 34.68 67.26
CA GLU A 844 -3.25 34.69 68.13
C GLU A 844 -4.63 35.27 67.70
N VAL A 845 -5.67 34.42 67.83
CA VAL A 845 -6.91 34.58 68.65
C VAL A 845 -8.20 34.04 67.98
N THR A 846 -8.63 32.87 68.50
CA THR A 846 -9.98 32.28 68.73
C THR A 846 -11.22 32.60 67.86
N ALA A 847 -11.92 31.53 67.44
CA ALA A 847 -13.40 31.39 67.53
C ALA A 847 -13.88 29.91 67.43
N PRO A 848 -15.06 29.53 67.98
CA PRO A 848 -15.49 28.16 68.37
C PRO A 848 -16.53 27.52 67.40
N PRO A 849 -17.06 26.29 67.65
CA PRO A 849 -17.74 25.45 66.65
C PRO A 849 -19.28 25.44 66.76
N LEU A 850 -20.00 25.09 65.67
CA LEU A 850 -21.16 24.15 65.63
C LEU A 850 -21.90 24.09 64.26
N SER A 851 -21.98 22.85 63.75
CA SER A 851 -23.09 22.11 63.09
C SER A 851 -24.04 22.68 62.01
N SER A 852 -24.21 21.79 61.01
CA SER A 852 -25.39 21.39 60.20
C SER A 852 -25.87 22.25 59.03
N ILE A 853 -25.81 21.69 57.81
CA ILE A 853 -26.95 21.14 57.02
C ILE A 853 -26.37 20.47 55.74
N ASP A 854 -26.93 19.31 55.37
CA ASP A 854 -26.50 18.39 54.30
C ASP A 854 -26.60 18.92 52.85
N PRO A 855 -25.80 18.37 51.91
CA PRO A 855 -26.14 18.29 50.48
C PRO A 855 -26.56 16.88 50.04
N PRO A 856 -27.30 16.74 48.92
CA PRO A 856 -28.11 15.56 48.60
C PRO A 856 -27.30 14.39 48.00
N ALA A 857 -27.85 13.20 48.22
CA ALA A 857 -27.28 11.89 47.91
C ALA A 857 -27.26 11.55 46.40
N HIS A 858 -26.13 11.00 45.96
CA HIS A 858 -26.02 10.13 44.79
C HIS A 858 -26.02 8.66 45.22
N PRO A 859 -26.76 7.76 44.55
CA PRO A 859 -26.94 6.38 45.02
C PRO A 859 -25.71 5.51 44.72
N THR A 860 -25.20 4.89 45.77
CA THR A 860 -24.26 3.77 45.76
C THR A 860 -24.87 2.48 45.22
N ALA A 861 -24.02 1.71 44.56
CA ALA A 861 -24.23 0.40 43.96
C ALA A 861 -25.14 -0.55 44.75
N SER A 862 -26.16 -1.07 44.07
CA SER A 862 -26.94 -2.22 44.53
C SER A 862 -26.35 -3.52 43.95
N ASN A 863 -25.94 -4.42 44.84
CA ASN A 863 -25.56 -5.80 44.56
C ASN A 863 -26.59 -6.50 43.66
N VAL A 864 -26.17 -6.90 42.47
CA VAL A 864 -26.98 -7.74 41.57
C VAL A 864 -27.03 -9.15 42.14
N ASN A 865 -28.24 -9.60 42.49
CA ASN A 865 -28.51 -10.95 42.98
C ASN A 865 -28.35 -11.96 41.81
N MET A 866 -27.14 -12.50 41.65
CA MET A 866 -26.74 -13.49 40.64
C MET A 866 -27.68 -14.71 40.54
N THR A 867 -28.44 -15.01 41.59
CA THR A 867 -29.42 -16.10 41.63
C THR A 867 -30.67 -15.80 40.79
N SER A 868 -31.07 -14.52 40.70
CA SER A 868 -32.19 -14.06 39.86
C SER A 868 -31.83 -14.11 38.38
N LEU A 869 -30.61 -13.72 38.03
CA LEU A 869 -30.12 -13.73 36.64
C LEU A 869 -29.93 -15.15 36.11
N ARG A 870 -29.47 -16.10 36.93
CA ARG A 870 -29.35 -17.51 36.54
C ARG A 870 -30.70 -18.19 36.31
N THR A 871 -31.72 -17.81 37.08
CA THR A 871 -33.08 -18.33 36.90
C THR A 871 -33.68 -17.80 35.61
N GLU A 872 -33.56 -16.50 35.33
CA GLU A 872 -34.04 -15.89 34.09
C GLU A 872 -33.36 -16.48 32.86
N VAL A 873 -32.03 -16.66 32.90
CA VAL A 873 -31.28 -17.28 31.79
C VAL A 873 -31.72 -18.74 31.56
N ARG A 874 -31.98 -19.52 32.61
CA ARG A 874 -32.52 -20.89 32.45
C ARG A 874 -33.92 -20.89 31.83
N THR A 875 -34.79 -19.96 32.24
CA THR A 875 -36.14 -19.85 31.69
C THR A 875 -36.12 -19.43 30.21
N GLN A 876 -35.21 -18.53 29.82
CA GLN A 876 -35.01 -18.15 28.42
C GLN A 876 -34.44 -19.31 27.58
N LEU A 877 -33.52 -20.10 28.13
CA LEU A 877 -32.96 -21.27 27.46
C LEU A 877 -34.01 -22.38 27.25
N GLU A 878 -34.91 -22.59 28.22
CA GLU A 878 -36.02 -23.54 28.10
C GLU A 878 -37.09 -23.07 27.09
N ARG A 879 -37.34 -21.76 26.99
CA ARG A 879 -38.21 -21.19 25.94
C ARG A 879 -37.61 -21.39 24.55
N LEU A 880 -36.31 -21.15 24.40
CA LEU A 880 -35.60 -21.35 23.14
C LEU A 880 -35.60 -22.82 22.71
N ARG A 881 -35.44 -23.74 23.67
CA ARG A 881 -35.51 -25.19 23.41
C ARG A 881 -36.90 -25.62 22.93
N ARG A 882 -37.97 -25.13 23.55
CA ARG A 882 -39.35 -25.41 23.08
C ARG A 882 -39.63 -24.85 21.69
N ALA A 883 -39.15 -23.65 21.38
CA ALA A 883 -39.30 -23.05 20.05
C ALA A 883 -38.55 -23.86 18.97
N LEU A 884 -37.38 -24.42 19.30
CA LEU A 884 -36.64 -25.31 18.41
C LEU A 884 -37.34 -26.66 18.20
N ASP A 885 -37.93 -27.21 19.25
CA ASP A 885 -38.71 -28.45 19.16
C ASP A 885 -39.99 -28.26 18.32
N GLU A 886 -40.65 -27.09 18.41
CA GLU A 886 -41.80 -26.72 17.55
C GLU A 886 -41.39 -26.57 16.07
N ILE A 887 -40.24 -25.95 15.79
CA ILE A 887 -39.70 -25.81 14.41
C ILE A 887 -39.32 -27.17 13.81
N GLN A 888 -38.87 -28.12 14.64
CA GLN A 888 -38.60 -29.49 14.18
C GLN A 888 -39.88 -30.29 13.94
N ALA A 889 -40.96 -30.03 14.66
CA ALA A 889 -42.26 -30.67 14.43
C ALA A 889 -42.91 -30.21 13.12
N ASP A 890 -42.77 -28.93 12.74
CA ASP A 890 -43.32 -28.36 11.50
C ASP A 890 -42.60 -28.81 10.22
N ARG A 891 -41.48 -29.53 10.32
CA ARG A 891 -40.72 -30.05 9.15
C ARG A 891 -41.10 -31.47 8.72
N MET A 892 -42.14 -32.06 9.31
CA MET A 892 -42.57 -33.43 9.02
C MET A 892 -43.86 -33.53 8.18
N GLU A 893 -44.40 -32.43 7.64
CA GLU A 893 -45.46 -32.49 6.64
C GLU A 893 -44.90 -32.49 5.20
N PRO A 894 -45.20 -33.51 4.36
CA PRO A 894 -44.79 -33.52 2.96
C PRO A 894 -45.62 -32.51 2.14
N PRO A 895 -45.00 -31.84 1.15
CA PRO A 895 -45.69 -30.82 0.35
C PRO A 895 -46.77 -31.42 -0.57
N PRO A 896 -47.87 -30.71 -0.84
CA PRO A 896 -48.93 -31.17 -1.74
C PRO A 896 -48.42 -31.24 -3.19
N GLY A 897 -48.66 -32.38 -3.84
CA GLY A 897 -48.30 -32.61 -5.24
C GLY A 897 -49.14 -31.77 -6.19
N TYR A 898 -48.48 -31.09 -7.13
CA TYR A 898 -49.14 -30.37 -8.21
C TYR A 898 -49.23 -31.26 -9.46
N THR A 899 -50.46 -31.53 -9.90
CA THR A 899 -50.79 -31.96 -11.26
C THR A 899 -51.08 -30.72 -12.10
N GLY A 900 -50.41 -30.58 -13.25
CA GLY A 900 -50.63 -29.52 -14.23
C GLY A 900 -49.48 -29.37 -15.19
#